data_AF-A0A2D9SY45-F1
#
_entry.id   AF-A0A2D9SY45-F1
#
_cell.length_a   1.000
_cell.length_b   1.000
_cell.length_c   1.000
_cell.angle_alpha   90.00
_cell.angle_beta   90.00
_cell.angle_gamma   90.00
#
_symmetry.space_group_name_H-M   'P 1'
#
loop_
_entity.id
_entity.type
_entity.pdbx_description
1 polymer ?
#
loop_
_entity_poly.entity_id
_entity_poly.type
_entity_poly.pdbx_seq_one_letter_code
_entity_poly.pdbx_strand_id
1 'polypeptide(L)'
;MKTSDRTMRGRTLALGDPGSAFYASFRYILNRFGEVEFRHEREFGESDDLLRLVKAGRFDRVLMPNPYGNPQRLGLYRALREEGVPVVASDRGALPDSWFFDAGFNYDSPSYQPEAWDHPLSDAQEQAVTDYIERLRSSNHALESQGPRSAALRQRLGLAADTRILFVPLQRPHDTVVRYFSGAVDSLEELVGFVDRVAERLEELQPGRWKVLLKKHPLERERIRPGSDRVRYVPDETHVHDLLEAADAVLLLNSGVGLLSLCFGRPTFHVGDAFYGHPGLARAATDPHHTADAIVAGGAPDPAKVARFVHHLTTKVYSFADFETELKDVRGGDRQRITRHMEFRELRVLGEEFPVGGDRVLVVSPVIPSGIYRGSQSRVDMMIRALAASGRRISLAVLNTSFGGRASRDIVRELRDTYPYLEYIEVRRHPKFDKTMVGRARWFGLKAADGAALAPHRIAGLETCPLSFRRCVAQMCDTFKPHFLLVNYAKLGPVVPDDFPGVSVIDTHDYQTQFLTEDQESNGIRRHVNRRLYRLSEHRELRRFDRLIAINPDEKETFRGIVATDQVHFVPAFAEASGTDPELFWARDHDALFVASMSNFNVKGLRWFAEQVLPLIRGERPEFVLQVVGNIARAKELRDVRWKGVRFHGIVPDLEPLYDQSHCVVAPILGGAGMKIKVVEALAHGKAIVATPKALDGIGAVDGEHLRVARDPRAFADAVLEVLRDADHRRRLEKGARALHARDHSPAAVATKLDQVFER
;
A
#
# COMPACT_ATOMS: atom_id res chain seq x y z
N MET A 1 19.79 -5.22 10.81
CA MET A 1 18.69 -4.68 10.00
C MET A 1 18.99 -5.01 8.55
N LYS A 2 18.43 -6.11 8.04
CA LYS A 2 18.60 -6.56 6.65
C LYS A 2 17.67 -5.74 5.75
N THR A 3 17.99 -5.72 4.46
CA THR A 3 17.39 -5.00 3.31
C THR A 3 15.86 -4.83 3.24
N SER A 4 15.07 -5.54 4.04
CA SER A 4 13.60 -5.45 4.06
C SER A 4 13.04 -4.11 4.54
N ASP A 5 13.89 -3.28 5.17
CA ASP A 5 13.48 -1.96 5.64
C ASP A 5 13.43 -0.92 4.50
N ARG A 6 14.15 -1.15 3.38
CA ARG A 6 14.27 -0.17 2.29
C ARG A 6 13.07 -0.15 1.34
N THR A 7 12.36 -1.25 1.15
CA THR A 7 11.19 -1.35 0.24
C THR A 7 9.90 -0.89 0.91
N MET A 8 9.72 -1.16 2.21
CA MET A 8 8.51 -0.82 2.96
C MET A 8 8.49 0.61 3.55
N ARG A 9 9.64 1.26 3.74
CA ARG A 9 9.71 2.60 4.37
C ARG A 9 9.93 3.79 3.43
N GLY A 10 10.24 3.54 2.15
CA GLY A 10 10.54 4.63 1.21
C GLY A 10 9.31 5.34 0.63
N ARG A 11 9.48 6.56 0.13
CA ARG A 11 8.48 7.25 -0.69
C ARG A 11 8.61 6.82 -2.14
N THR A 12 7.48 6.46 -2.76
CA THR A 12 7.39 6.04 -4.15
C THR A 12 6.51 7.00 -4.94
N LEU A 13 7.03 7.54 -6.02
CA LEU A 13 6.24 8.26 -7.00
C LEU A 13 5.66 7.26 -8.01
N ALA A 14 4.36 7.05 -8.03
CA ALA A 14 3.67 6.20 -8.99
C ALA A 14 3.20 7.01 -10.20
N LEU A 15 3.69 6.66 -11.39
CA LEU A 15 3.27 7.30 -12.64
C LEU A 15 1.93 6.74 -13.14
N GLY A 16 0.90 7.59 -13.18
CA GLY A 16 -0.44 7.28 -13.66
C GLY A 16 -1.56 7.61 -12.67
N ASP A 17 -2.78 7.20 -13.00
CA ASP A 17 -3.97 7.44 -12.17
C ASP A 17 -4.23 6.25 -11.23
N PRO A 18 -4.47 6.46 -9.92
CA PRO A 18 -4.71 5.37 -8.95
C PRO A 18 -5.97 4.54 -9.23
N GLY A 19 -6.90 5.05 -10.05
CA GLY A 19 -8.07 4.37 -10.58
C GLY A 19 -7.87 3.70 -11.94
N SER A 20 -6.68 3.81 -12.55
CA SER A 20 -6.37 3.10 -13.79
C SER A 20 -6.43 1.58 -13.60
N ALA A 21 -6.74 0.83 -14.67
CA ALA A 21 -6.87 -0.63 -14.60
C ALA A 21 -5.61 -1.30 -14.05
N PHE A 22 -4.43 -0.78 -14.38
CA PHE A 22 -3.14 -1.24 -13.87
C PHE A 22 -3.11 -1.18 -12.33
N TYR A 23 -3.16 0.00 -11.72
CA TYR A 23 -3.08 0.13 -10.25
C TYR A 23 -4.30 -0.46 -9.53
N ALA A 24 -5.48 -0.43 -10.14
CA ALA A 24 -6.68 -1.03 -9.57
C ALA A 24 -6.56 -2.56 -9.48
N SER A 25 -5.86 -3.21 -10.42
CA SER A 25 -5.77 -4.67 -10.47
C SER A 25 -4.98 -5.29 -9.31
N PHE A 26 -4.04 -4.56 -8.71
CA PHE A 26 -3.20 -5.03 -7.61
C PHE A 26 -3.19 -4.10 -6.40
N ARG A 27 -4.28 -3.35 -6.20
CA ARG A 27 -4.31 -2.25 -5.23
C ARG A 27 -3.81 -2.62 -3.83
N TYR A 28 -4.21 -3.79 -3.32
CA TYR A 28 -3.89 -4.21 -1.95
C TYR A 28 -2.40 -4.42 -1.67
N ILE A 29 -1.55 -4.51 -2.69
CA ILE A 29 -0.09 -4.61 -2.52
C ILE A 29 0.62 -3.26 -2.67
N LEU A 30 -0.09 -2.16 -2.92
CA LEU A 30 0.55 -0.84 -3.11
C LEU A 30 1.31 -0.36 -1.86
N ASN A 31 0.92 -0.83 -0.68
CA ASN A 31 1.66 -0.61 0.56
C ASN A 31 3.07 -1.24 0.56
N ARG A 32 3.35 -2.23 -0.30
CA ARG A 32 4.67 -2.86 -0.44
C ARG A 32 5.70 -1.95 -1.13
N PHE A 33 5.22 -0.85 -1.71
CA PHE A 33 6.05 0.21 -2.29
C PHE A 33 6.21 1.40 -1.33
N GLY A 34 5.90 1.23 -0.03
CA GLY A 34 6.01 2.27 0.97
C GLY A 34 4.95 3.36 0.84
N GLU A 35 5.33 4.63 1.01
CA GLU A 35 4.43 5.77 0.85
C GLU A 35 4.26 6.09 -0.64
N VAL A 36 3.12 5.73 -1.22
CA VAL A 36 2.87 5.93 -2.65
C VAL A 36 2.15 7.25 -2.91
N GLU A 37 2.75 8.10 -3.75
CA GLU A 37 2.15 9.32 -4.26
C GLU A 37 1.96 9.22 -5.78
N PHE A 38 0.76 9.56 -6.28
CA PHE A 38 0.46 9.44 -7.71
C PHE A 38 0.66 10.76 -8.45
N ARG A 39 1.25 10.68 -9.65
CA ARG A 39 1.26 11.76 -10.64
C ARG A 39 1.04 11.20 -12.02
N HIS A 40 0.16 11.81 -12.80
CA HIS A 40 -0.05 11.40 -14.17
C HIS A 40 1.13 11.85 -15.02
N GLU A 41 1.64 10.95 -15.89
CA GLU A 41 2.73 11.27 -16.83
C GLU A 41 2.48 12.53 -17.69
N ARG A 42 1.21 12.89 -17.95
CA ARG A 42 0.80 14.08 -18.73
C ARG A 42 1.00 15.40 -17.98
N GLU A 43 1.27 15.35 -16.68
CA GLU A 43 1.58 16.54 -15.87
C GLU A 43 3.00 17.06 -16.13
N PHE A 44 3.87 16.24 -16.72
CA PHE A 44 5.25 16.61 -17.02
C PHE A 44 5.36 17.06 -18.47
N GLY A 45 5.74 18.33 -18.68
CA GLY A 45 6.01 18.86 -20.02
C GLY A 45 7.36 18.36 -20.53
N GLU A 46 8.37 18.37 -19.66
CA GLU A 46 9.72 17.88 -19.94
C GLU A 46 10.19 16.89 -18.85
N SER A 47 11.18 16.06 -19.16
CA SER A 47 11.73 15.09 -18.19
C SER A 47 12.34 15.75 -16.96
N ASP A 48 12.86 16.97 -17.08
CA ASP A 48 13.40 17.76 -15.98
C ASP A 48 12.36 18.07 -14.90
N ASP A 49 11.09 18.24 -15.28
CA ASP A 49 10.01 18.52 -14.33
C ASP A 49 9.83 17.35 -13.36
N LEU A 50 9.90 16.13 -13.88
CA LEU A 50 9.85 14.91 -13.08
C LEU A 50 11.05 14.81 -12.15
N LEU A 51 12.26 15.05 -12.65
CA LEU A 51 13.49 14.98 -11.84
C LEU A 51 13.50 15.99 -10.69
N ARG A 52 13.04 17.22 -10.95
CA ARG A 52 12.86 18.24 -9.91
C ARG A 52 11.85 17.79 -8.86
N LEU A 53 10.72 17.20 -9.28
CA LEU A 53 9.72 16.67 -8.36
C LEU A 53 10.28 15.51 -7.51
N VAL A 54 10.98 14.56 -8.13
CA VAL A 54 11.63 13.43 -7.43
C VAL A 54 12.57 13.95 -6.34
N LYS A 55 13.44 14.90 -6.68
CA LYS A 55 14.41 15.51 -5.75
C LYS A 55 13.72 16.33 -4.66
N ALA A 56 12.78 17.21 -5.03
CA ALA A 56 12.08 18.07 -4.07
C ALA A 56 11.16 17.29 -3.12
N GLY A 57 10.47 16.27 -3.63
CA GLY A 57 9.61 15.38 -2.85
C GLY A 57 10.38 14.29 -2.10
N ARG A 58 11.71 14.21 -2.23
CA ARG A 58 12.55 13.17 -1.61
C ARG A 58 12.01 11.76 -1.88
N PHE A 59 11.62 11.50 -3.13
CA PHE A 59 11.17 10.18 -3.54
C PHE A 59 12.36 9.22 -3.67
N ASP A 60 12.27 8.05 -3.05
CA ASP A 60 13.30 7.02 -3.10
C ASP A 60 13.27 6.25 -4.42
N ARG A 61 12.10 6.19 -5.07
CA ARG A 61 11.92 5.48 -6.34
C ARG A 61 10.71 5.98 -7.13
N VAL A 62 10.66 5.59 -8.40
CA VAL A 62 9.52 5.81 -9.30
C VAL A 62 8.91 4.47 -9.73
N LEU A 63 7.66 4.21 -9.38
CA LEU A 63 6.88 3.05 -9.85
C LEU A 63 6.17 3.42 -11.16
N MET A 64 6.27 2.56 -12.17
CA MET A 64 5.55 2.76 -13.43
C MET A 64 5.11 1.45 -14.08
N PRO A 65 3.96 1.44 -14.77
CA PRO A 65 3.66 0.40 -15.77
C PRO A 65 4.72 0.43 -16.88
N ASN A 66 4.73 -0.60 -17.73
CA ASN A 66 5.62 -0.73 -18.90
C ASN A 66 6.17 0.63 -19.41
N PRO A 67 7.47 0.92 -19.19
CA PRO A 67 8.09 2.21 -19.53
C PRO A 67 7.96 2.59 -21.01
N TYR A 68 7.87 1.58 -21.87
CA TYR A 68 7.82 1.71 -23.32
C TYR A 68 6.38 1.72 -23.87
N GLY A 69 5.37 1.76 -22.99
CA GLY A 69 3.96 1.76 -23.40
C GLY A 69 3.54 3.01 -24.17
N ASN A 70 4.27 4.13 -24.03
CA ASN A 70 4.10 5.32 -24.86
C ASN A 70 5.38 6.19 -24.89
N PRO A 71 5.53 7.09 -25.88
CA PRO A 71 6.74 7.91 -26.04
C PRO A 71 7.04 8.85 -24.86
N GLN A 72 6.02 9.41 -24.21
CA GLN A 72 6.20 10.32 -23.09
C GLN A 72 6.82 9.57 -21.90
N ARG A 73 6.24 8.43 -21.51
CA ARG A 73 6.77 7.60 -20.43
C ARG A 73 8.17 7.10 -20.72
N LEU A 74 8.46 6.73 -21.96
CA LEU A 74 9.80 6.31 -22.35
C LEU A 74 10.83 7.44 -22.15
N GLY A 75 10.48 8.67 -22.52
CA GLY A 75 11.32 9.85 -22.29
C GLY A 75 11.58 10.10 -20.79
N LEU A 76 10.55 9.96 -19.95
CA LEU A 76 10.67 10.05 -18.50
C LEU A 76 11.55 8.94 -17.91
N TYR A 77 11.35 7.70 -18.35
CA TYR A 77 12.11 6.53 -17.90
C TYR A 77 13.59 6.66 -18.23
N ARG A 78 13.95 7.07 -19.45
CA ARG A 78 15.35 7.29 -19.86
C ARG A 78 16.03 8.35 -18.99
N ALA A 79 15.37 9.49 -18.77
CA ALA A 79 15.93 10.55 -17.93
C ALA A 79 16.13 10.10 -16.47
N LEU A 80 15.20 9.32 -15.90
CA LEU A 80 15.37 8.74 -14.56
C LEU A 80 16.58 7.80 -14.50
N ARG A 81 16.77 6.96 -15.53
CA ARG A 81 17.89 6.02 -15.61
C ARG A 81 19.23 6.74 -15.77
N GLU A 82 19.29 7.78 -16.58
CA GLU A 82 20.49 8.62 -16.79
C GLU A 82 20.94 9.31 -15.49
N GLU A 83 19.98 9.79 -14.67
CA GLU A 83 20.26 10.42 -13.38
C GLU A 83 20.43 9.42 -12.22
N GLY A 84 20.36 8.11 -12.49
CA GLY A 84 20.49 7.06 -11.47
C GLY A 84 19.35 7.03 -10.45
N VAL A 85 18.17 7.57 -10.80
CA VAL A 85 16.98 7.48 -9.94
C VAL A 85 16.45 6.05 -9.98
N PRO A 86 16.24 5.38 -8.83
CA PRO A 86 15.67 4.03 -8.80
C PRO A 86 14.28 3.98 -9.43
N VAL A 87 14.09 3.05 -10.36
CA VAL A 87 12.80 2.79 -11.02
C VAL A 87 12.30 1.41 -10.63
N VAL A 88 10.98 1.27 -10.50
CA VAL A 88 10.29 -0.01 -10.45
C VAL A 88 9.37 -0.09 -11.67
N ALA A 89 9.85 -0.75 -12.72
CA ALA A 89 9.05 -1.04 -13.89
C ALA A 89 8.24 -2.31 -13.67
N SER A 90 7.04 -2.35 -14.24
CA SER A 90 6.13 -3.46 -14.00
C SER A 90 5.30 -3.81 -15.23
N ASP A 91 5.29 -5.12 -15.53
CA ASP A 91 4.54 -5.72 -16.63
C ASP A 91 4.43 -7.24 -16.41
N ARG A 92 3.74 -7.93 -17.33
CA ARG A 92 3.70 -9.40 -17.41
C ARG A 92 5.09 -9.96 -17.65
N GLY A 93 5.44 -11.04 -16.93
CA GLY A 93 6.64 -11.81 -17.19
C GLY A 93 6.46 -12.78 -18.37
N ALA A 94 7.56 -13.43 -18.77
CA ALA A 94 7.57 -14.35 -19.91
C ALA A 94 7.06 -15.76 -19.59
N LEU A 95 6.93 -16.12 -18.31
CA LEU A 95 6.36 -17.39 -17.86
C LEU A 95 4.84 -17.25 -17.64
N PRO A 96 4.07 -18.35 -17.76
CA PRO A 96 2.65 -18.28 -17.47
C PRO A 96 2.40 -17.82 -16.03
N ASP A 97 1.32 -17.07 -15.83
CA ASP A 97 0.93 -16.44 -14.56
C ASP A 97 1.94 -15.47 -13.94
N SER A 98 3.01 -15.11 -14.64
CA SER A 98 4.06 -14.27 -14.07
C SER A 98 3.83 -12.78 -14.29
N TRP A 99 4.25 -12.00 -13.29
CA TRP A 99 4.26 -10.53 -13.31
C TRP A 99 5.54 -10.06 -12.62
N PHE A 100 6.14 -8.95 -13.05
CA PHE A 100 7.34 -8.44 -12.39
C PHE A 100 7.18 -7.00 -11.89
N PHE A 101 7.97 -6.70 -10.86
CA PHE A 101 8.18 -5.36 -10.31
C PHE A 101 9.69 -5.20 -10.14
N ASP A 102 10.37 -4.75 -11.19
CA ASP A 102 11.82 -4.90 -11.34
C ASP A 102 12.52 -3.55 -11.61
N ALA A 103 13.84 -3.50 -11.43
CA ALA A 103 14.65 -2.28 -11.54
C ALA A 103 14.82 -1.74 -12.98
N GLY A 104 14.24 -2.44 -13.95
CA GLY A 104 14.17 -2.11 -15.37
C GLY A 104 13.13 -2.97 -16.06
N PHE A 105 13.13 -2.98 -17.39
CA PHE A 105 12.14 -3.63 -18.23
C PHE A 105 12.78 -4.56 -19.26
N ASN A 106 12.62 -5.88 -19.05
CA ASN A 106 13.23 -6.90 -19.90
C ASN A 106 14.76 -6.67 -20.03
N TYR A 107 15.31 -6.64 -21.24
CA TYR A 107 16.75 -6.69 -21.50
C TYR A 107 17.56 -5.59 -20.80
N ASP A 108 16.96 -4.42 -20.57
CA ASP A 108 17.65 -3.29 -19.93
C ASP A 108 17.68 -3.37 -18.37
N SER A 109 17.04 -4.39 -17.80
CA SER A 109 17.02 -4.59 -16.35
C SER A 109 18.32 -5.25 -15.86
N PRO A 110 18.90 -4.74 -14.74
CA PRO A 110 20.07 -5.37 -14.13
C PRO A 110 19.81 -6.80 -13.64
N SER A 111 18.55 -7.18 -13.40
CA SER A 111 18.18 -8.52 -12.90
C SER A 111 18.44 -9.64 -13.91
N TYR A 112 18.59 -9.33 -15.20
CA TYR A 112 18.91 -10.34 -16.21
C TYR A 112 20.41 -10.46 -16.48
N GLN A 113 21.26 -9.59 -15.92
CA GLN A 113 22.70 -9.68 -16.12
C GLN A 113 23.27 -10.96 -15.48
N PRO A 114 24.26 -11.65 -16.09
CA PRO A 114 24.80 -12.91 -15.58
C PRO A 114 25.23 -12.89 -14.11
N GLU A 115 25.72 -11.74 -13.63
CA GLU A 115 26.12 -11.54 -12.23
C GLU A 115 24.96 -11.73 -11.25
N ALA A 116 23.71 -11.58 -11.69
CA ALA A 116 22.52 -11.77 -10.87
C ALA A 116 22.07 -13.24 -10.77
N TRP A 117 22.38 -14.08 -11.75
CA TRP A 117 21.75 -15.41 -11.89
C TRP A 117 22.69 -16.58 -12.17
N ASP A 118 23.88 -16.39 -12.77
CA ASP A 118 24.76 -17.49 -13.19
C ASP A 118 25.61 -18.04 -12.03
N HIS A 119 24.93 -18.39 -10.94
CA HIS A 119 25.50 -18.96 -9.72
C HIS A 119 25.13 -20.45 -9.62
N PRO A 120 26.02 -21.32 -9.10
CA PRO A 120 25.70 -22.72 -8.86
C PRO A 120 24.44 -22.88 -7.99
N LEU A 121 23.59 -23.85 -8.35
CA LEU A 121 22.42 -24.22 -7.57
C LEU A 121 22.79 -25.35 -6.60
N SER A 122 22.07 -25.45 -5.48
CA SER A 122 22.06 -26.67 -4.66
C SER A 122 21.20 -27.75 -5.30
N ASP A 123 21.45 -29.02 -4.98
CA ASP A 123 20.69 -30.17 -5.50
C ASP A 123 19.16 -29.99 -5.33
N ALA A 124 18.73 -29.42 -4.20
CA ALA A 124 17.31 -29.14 -3.94
C ALA A 124 16.74 -28.07 -4.88
N GLN A 125 17.52 -27.02 -5.18
CA GLN A 125 17.13 -25.97 -6.13
C GLN A 125 17.11 -26.50 -7.57
N GLU A 126 18.09 -27.33 -7.95
CA GLU A 126 18.14 -27.99 -9.26
C GLU A 126 16.94 -28.91 -9.48
N GLN A 127 16.58 -29.71 -8.47
CA GLN A 127 15.40 -30.56 -8.54
C GLN A 127 14.12 -29.72 -8.66
N ALA A 128 13.96 -28.69 -7.83
CA ALA A 128 12.76 -27.84 -7.84
C ALA A 128 12.55 -27.14 -9.20
N VAL A 129 13.62 -26.65 -9.83
CA VAL A 129 13.52 -26.00 -11.15
C VAL A 129 13.30 -27.02 -12.27
N THR A 130 13.89 -28.21 -12.18
CA THR A 130 13.65 -29.30 -13.13
C THR A 130 12.17 -29.70 -13.11
N ASP A 131 11.60 -29.93 -11.92
CA ASP A 131 10.19 -30.26 -11.75
C ASP A 131 9.28 -29.14 -12.29
N TYR A 132 9.68 -27.87 -12.10
CA TYR A 132 8.96 -26.73 -12.64
C TYR A 132 8.95 -26.75 -14.17
N ILE A 133 10.11 -26.95 -14.80
CA ILE A 133 10.24 -27.02 -16.26
C ILE A 133 9.44 -28.20 -16.83
N GLU A 134 9.46 -29.35 -16.18
CA GLU A 134 8.65 -30.51 -16.60
C GLU A 134 7.15 -30.22 -16.53
N ARG A 135 6.66 -29.66 -15.42
CA ARG A 135 5.26 -29.23 -15.30
C ARG A 135 4.88 -28.21 -16.36
N LEU A 136 5.74 -27.23 -16.64
CA LEU A 136 5.54 -26.25 -17.69
C LEU A 136 5.39 -26.93 -19.06
N ARG A 137 6.31 -27.85 -19.40
CA ARG A 137 6.31 -28.61 -20.65
C ARG A 137 5.08 -29.49 -20.82
N SER A 138 4.55 -30.08 -19.75
CA SER A 138 3.36 -30.93 -19.81
C SER A 138 2.04 -30.15 -19.75
N SER A 139 2.07 -28.87 -19.36
CA SER A 139 0.86 -28.06 -19.22
C SER A 139 0.24 -27.64 -20.56
N ASN A 140 -1.06 -27.39 -20.54
CA ASN A 140 -1.79 -26.61 -21.56
C ASN A 140 -1.79 -25.11 -21.25
N HIS A 141 -1.08 -24.68 -20.20
CA HIS A 141 -1.13 -23.32 -19.71
C HIS A 141 -0.12 -22.47 -20.46
N ALA A 142 -0.58 -21.42 -21.12
CA ALA A 142 0.23 -20.51 -21.92
C ALA A 142 -0.09 -19.05 -21.58
N LEU A 143 0.86 -18.15 -21.85
CA LEU A 143 0.72 -16.72 -21.56
C LEU A 143 -0.47 -16.07 -22.30
N GLU A 144 -0.74 -16.55 -23.50
CA GLU A 144 -1.86 -16.13 -24.34
C GLU A 144 -2.78 -17.32 -24.60
N SER A 145 -4.07 -17.07 -24.85
CA SER A 145 -5.03 -18.13 -25.19
C SER A 145 -4.54 -18.96 -26.38
N GLN A 146 -4.55 -20.28 -26.25
CA GLN A 146 -4.18 -21.23 -27.30
C GLN A 146 -5.31 -22.24 -27.50
N GLY A 147 -5.34 -22.90 -28.67
CA GLY A 147 -6.14 -24.10 -28.86
C GLY A 147 -5.59 -25.29 -28.06
N PRO A 148 -6.32 -26.42 -27.98
CA PRO A 148 -5.89 -27.59 -27.20
C PRO A 148 -4.62 -28.22 -27.78
N ARG A 149 -3.78 -28.79 -26.90
CA ARG A 149 -2.58 -29.54 -27.31
C ARG A 149 -2.91 -30.80 -28.09
N SER A 150 -1.98 -31.21 -28.95
CA SER A 150 -2.14 -32.33 -29.87
C SER A 150 -0.80 -33.05 -30.10
N ALA A 151 -0.71 -34.31 -29.66
CA ALA A 151 0.47 -35.16 -29.85
C ALA A 151 0.77 -35.50 -31.34
N ALA A 152 -0.15 -35.20 -32.26
CA ALA A 152 -0.06 -35.54 -33.68
C ALA A 152 0.25 -34.31 -34.58
N LEU A 153 0.90 -33.26 -34.05
CA LEU A 153 1.12 -32.02 -34.80
C LEU A 153 1.83 -32.24 -36.15
N ARG A 154 2.91 -33.04 -36.19
CA ARG A 154 3.63 -33.36 -37.43
C ARG A 154 2.70 -33.98 -38.49
N GLN A 155 1.86 -34.94 -38.09
CA GLN A 155 0.89 -35.59 -38.99
C GLN A 155 -0.16 -34.60 -39.48
N ARG A 156 -0.68 -33.72 -38.61
CA ARG A 156 -1.65 -32.69 -38.97
C ARG A 156 -1.09 -31.66 -39.96
N LEU A 157 0.20 -31.38 -39.88
CA LEU A 157 0.91 -30.48 -40.79
C LEU A 157 1.42 -31.19 -42.07
N GLY A 158 1.20 -32.51 -42.20
CA GLY A 158 1.67 -33.29 -43.34
C GLY A 158 3.19 -33.34 -43.48
N LEU A 159 3.91 -33.26 -42.35
CA LEU A 159 5.38 -33.26 -42.33
C LEU A 159 5.92 -34.70 -42.27
N ALA A 160 6.93 -34.99 -43.09
CA ALA A 160 7.61 -36.28 -43.04
C ALA A 160 8.44 -36.43 -41.75
N ALA A 161 8.72 -37.66 -41.35
CA ALA A 161 9.38 -37.95 -40.07
C ALA A 161 10.81 -37.38 -39.97
N ASP A 162 11.51 -37.28 -41.10
CA ASP A 162 12.87 -36.77 -41.24
C ASP A 162 12.94 -35.26 -41.48
N THR A 163 11.80 -34.60 -41.68
CA THR A 163 11.71 -33.15 -41.89
C THR A 163 12.05 -32.40 -40.61
N ARG A 164 13.04 -31.51 -40.68
CA ARG A 164 13.39 -30.59 -39.59
C ARG A 164 12.53 -29.34 -39.60
N ILE A 165 12.23 -28.83 -38.41
CA ILE A 165 11.34 -27.67 -38.23
C ILE A 165 12.13 -26.49 -37.64
N LEU A 166 12.13 -25.37 -38.36
CA LEU A 166 12.46 -24.06 -37.80
C LEU A 166 11.16 -23.36 -37.42
N PHE A 167 10.94 -23.18 -36.12
CA PHE A 167 9.75 -22.50 -35.62
C PHE A 167 10.02 -21.00 -35.40
N VAL A 168 9.09 -20.16 -35.88
CA VAL A 168 9.17 -18.70 -35.79
C VAL A 168 7.86 -18.13 -35.21
N PRO A 169 7.82 -17.82 -33.90
CA PRO A 169 6.70 -17.10 -33.31
C PRO A 169 6.77 -15.61 -33.66
N LEU A 170 5.66 -15.04 -34.14
CA LEU A 170 5.56 -13.62 -34.49
C LEU A 170 4.86 -12.82 -33.37
N GLN A 171 5.35 -11.61 -33.12
CA GLN A 171 4.75 -10.61 -32.22
C GLN A 171 3.68 -9.77 -32.95
N ARG A 172 3.08 -8.80 -32.25
CA ARG A 172 2.22 -7.78 -32.87
C ARG A 172 3.08 -6.67 -33.51
N PRO A 173 2.70 -6.09 -34.66
CA PRO A 173 3.46 -5.02 -35.31
C PRO A 173 3.66 -3.77 -34.44
N HIS A 174 2.80 -3.55 -33.45
CA HIS A 174 2.86 -2.40 -32.54
C HIS A 174 3.31 -2.77 -31.12
N ASP A 175 3.88 -3.97 -30.94
CA ASP A 175 4.46 -4.38 -29.67
C ASP A 175 5.64 -3.47 -29.29
N THR A 176 5.72 -3.09 -28.01
CA THR A 176 6.86 -2.39 -27.42
C THR A 176 8.18 -3.02 -27.84
N VAL A 177 8.21 -4.34 -27.81
CA VAL A 177 9.41 -5.14 -28.04
C VAL A 177 9.88 -5.02 -29.51
N VAL A 178 8.93 -4.96 -30.45
CA VAL A 178 9.21 -4.72 -31.88
C VAL A 178 9.69 -3.29 -32.13
N ARG A 179 9.23 -2.30 -31.36
CA ARG A 179 9.59 -0.89 -31.59
C ARG A 179 10.94 -0.48 -31.03
N TYR A 180 11.38 -1.11 -29.94
CA TYR A 180 12.51 -0.61 -29.14
C TYR A 180 13.63 -1.61 -28.93
N PHE A 181 13.42 -2.88 -29.26
CA PHE A 181 14.37 -3.97 -28.99
C PHE A 181 14.52 -4.91 -30.18
N SER A 182 14.29 -4.44 -31.40
CA SER A 182 14.23 -5.27 -32.61
C SER A 182 15.61 -5.66 -33.16
N GLY A 183 16.68 -5.04 -32.67
CA GLY A 183 18.07 -5.41 -32.98
C GLY A 183 18.39 -5.27 -34.46
N ALA A 184 18.59 -6.39 -35.16
CA ALA A 184 19.03 -6.40 -36.56
C ALA A 184 17.91 -6.18 -37.60
N VAL A 185 16.67 -5.97 -37.17
CA VAL A 185 15.52 -5.63 -38.05
C VAL A 185 14.71 -4.49 -37.44
N ASP A 186 14.01 -3.70 -38.25
CA ASP A 186 13.23 -2.53 -37.80
C ASP A 186 11.70 -2.76 -37.79
N SER A 187 11.24 -3.90 -38.33
CA SER A 187 9.81 -4.23 -38.41
C SER A 187 9.54 -5.74 -38.45
N LEU A 188 8.28 -6.12 -38.27
CA LEU A 188 7.86 -7.52 -38.39
C LEU A 188 7.94 -8.00 -39.85
N GLU A 189 7.74 -7.09 -40.81
CA GLU A 189 7.93 -7.32 -42.24
C GLU A 189 9.39 -7.64 -42.56
N GLU A 190 10.32 -6.89 -41.98
CA GLU A 190 11.75 -7.16 -42.10
C GLU A 190 12.15 -8.46 -41.41
N LEU A 191 11.55 -8.81 -40.27
CA LEU A 191 11.74 -10.12 -39.64
C LEU A 191 11.29 -11.25 -40.58
N VAL A 192 10.12 -11.13 -41.21
CA VAL A 192 9.65 -12.15 -42.17
C VAL A 192 10.60 -12.23 -43.37
N GLY A 193 11.08 -11.09 -43.88
CA GLY A 193 12.09 -11.07 -44.95
C GLY A 193 13.45 -11.68 -44.52
N PHE A 194 13.87 -11.47 -43.27
CA PHE A 194 15.05 -12.13 -42.69
C PHE A 194 14.85 -13.65 -42.65
N VAL A 195 13.67 -14.09 -42.21
CA VAL A 195 13.29 -15.51 -42.15
C VAL A 195 13.25 -16.15 -43.54
N ASP A 196 12.78 -15.44 -44.56
CA ASP A 196 12.84 -15.93 -45.96
C ASP A 196 14.28 -16.16 -46.41
N ARG A 197 15.20 -15.23 -46.13
CA ARG A 197 16.64 -15.39 -46.47
C ARG A 197 17.29 -16.56 -45.71
N VAL A 198 16.93 -16.76 -44.43
CA VAL A 198 17.33 -17.95 -43.67
C VAL A 198 16.79 -19.22 -44.32
N ALA A 199 15.52 -19.23 -44.73
CA ALA A 199 14.88 -20.38 -45.35
C ALA A 199 15.53 -20.75 -46.70
N GLU A 200 15.91 -19.76 -47.51
CA GLU A 200 16.65 -19.95 -48.75
C GLU A 200 18.01 -20.60 -48.49
N ARG A 201 18.77 -20.06 -47.53
CA ARG A 201 20.08 -20.62 -47.18
C ARG A 201 19.99 -22.03 -46.61
N LEU A 202 18.97 -22.33 -45.80
CA LEU A 202 18.75 -23.69 -45.29
C LEU A 202 18.46 -24.68 -46.43
N GLU A 203 17.73 -24.26 -47.47
CA GLU A 203 17.49 -25.07 -48.66
C GLU A 203 18.78 -25.30 -49.46
N GLU A 204 19.65 -24.30 -49.58
CA GLU A 204 20.96 -24.47 -50.23
C GLU A 204 21.86 -25.47 -49.49
N LEU A 205 21.89 -25.39 -48.16
CA LEU A 205 22.73 -26.23 -47.32
C LEU A 205 22.20 -27.66 -47.20
N GLN A 206 20.88 -27.82 -47.08
CA GLN A 206 20.21 -29.11 -46.85
C GLN A 206 18.87 -29.17 -47.61
N PRO A 207 18.89 -29.41 -48.94
CA PRO A 207 17.70 -29.37 -49.79
C PRO A 207 16.56 -30.27 -49.30
N GLY A 208 15.35 -29.74 -49.26
CA GLY A 208 14.13 -30.44 -48.84
C GLY A 208 14.06 -30.84 -47.37
N ARG A 209 15.12 -30.63 -46.57
CA ARG A 209 15.20 -31.11 -45.19
C ARG A 209 14.49 -30.23 -44.18
N TRP A 210 14.44 -28.92 -44.41
CA TRP A 210 13.88 -27.95 -43.47
C TRP A 210 12.51 -27.43 -43.89
N LYS A 211 11.63 -27.22 -42.91
CA LYS A 211 10.38 -26.46 -43.05
C LYS A 211 10.36 -25.33 -42.02
N VAL A 212 10.00 -24.14 -42.49
CA VAL A 212 9.90 -22.95 -41.64
C VAL A 212 8.44 -22.67 -41.32
N LEU A 213 8.10 -22.74 -40.04
CA LEU A 213 6.75 -22.61 -39.53
C LEU A 213 6.57 -21.27 -38.80
N LEU A 214 5.77 -20.38 -39.37
CA LEU A 214 5.35 -19.14 -38.74
C LEU A 214 4.12 -19.37 -37.86
N LYS A 215 4.10 -18.82 -36.65
CA LYS A 215 2.87 -18.67 -35.87
C LYS A 215 2.58 -17.19 -35.64
N LYS A 216 1.43 -16.74 -36.15
CA LYS A 216 0.89 -15.40 -35.88
C LYS A 216 0.57 -15.24 -34.39
N HIS A 217 0.73 -14.03 -33.86
CA HIS A 217 0.27 -13.70 -32.51
C HIS A 217 -1.26 -13.93 -32.37
N PRO A 218 -1.77 -14.54 -31.27
CA PRO A 218 -3.20 -14.87 -31.14
C PRO A 218 -4.15 -13.66 -31.21
N LEU A 219 -3.67 -12.49 -30.79
CA LEU A 219 -4.44 -11.24 -30.83
C LEU A 219 -4.37 -10.50 -32.18
N GLU A 220 -3.52 -10.96 -33.10
CA GLU A 220 -3.33 -10.32 -34.40
C GLU A 220 -4.32 -10.89 -35.42
N ARG A 221 -4.85 -10.05 -36.31
CA ARG A 221 -5.81 -10.47 -37.33
C ARG A 221 -5.11 -10.75 -38.65
N GLU A 222 -4.15 -9.90 -38.99
CA GLU A 222 -3.49 -9.91 -40.29
C GLU A 222 -2.27 -10.84 -40.30
N ARG A 223 -1.91 -11.31 -41.50
CA ARG A 223 -0.70 -12.12 -41.72
C ARG A 223 0.19 -11.38 -42.69
N ILE A 224 1.45 -11.20 -42.31
CA ILE A 224 2.47 -10.72 -43.24
C ILE A 224 2.77 -11.85 -44.20
N ARG A 225 2.66 -11.58 -45.51
CA ARG A 225 2.86 -12.57 -46.56
C ARG A 225 4.37 -12.85 -46.70
N PRO A 226 4.82 -14.11 -46.53
CA PRO A 226 6.21 -14.47 -46.81
C PRO A 226 6.52 -14.36 -48.31
N GLY A 227 7.78 -14.10 -48.63
CA GLY A 227 8.29 -14.04 -50.00
C GLY A 227 8.42 -15.41 -50.66
N SER A 228 8.40 -16.50 -49.88
CA SER A 228 8.57 -17.87 -50.38
C SER A 228 7.50 -18.85 -49.88
N ASP A 229 7.17 -19.87 -50.67
CA ASP A 229 6.28 -20.98 -50.27
C ASP A 229 6.92 -21.95 -49.26
N ARG A 230 8.21 -21.75 -48.94
CA ARG A 230 9.00 -22.52 -47.98
C ARG A 230 8.69 -22.12 -46.53
N VAL A 231 8.25 -20.88 -46.35
CA VAL A 231 7.82 -20.32 -45.07
C VAL A 231 6.29 -20.38 -45.01
N ARG A 232 5.74 -21.08 -44.01
CA ARG A 232 4.28 -21.32 -43.95
C ARG A 232 3.72 -21.01 -42.58
N TYR A 233 2.52 -20.42 -42.56
CA TYR A 233 1.77 -20.26 -41.31
C TYR A 233 1.15 -21.58 -40.86
N VAL A 234 1.28 -21.86 -39.57
CA VAL A 234 0.49 -22.91 -38.92
C VAL A 234 -0.95 -22.41 -38.67
N PRO A 235 -1.93 -23.32 -38.48
CA PRO A 235 -3.27 -22.92 -38.04
C PRO A 235 -3.22 -22.05 -36.77
N ASP A 236 -4.04 -21.01 -36.69
CA ASP A 236 -3.99 -20.02 -35.59
C ASP A 236 -4.15 -20.70 -34.21
N GLU A 237 -4.99 -21.74 -34.13
CA GLU A 237 -5.27 -22.54 -32.94
C GLU A 237 -4.14 -23.49 -32.51
N THR A 238 -3.05 -23.59 -33.28
CA THR A 238 -1.95 -24.51 -32.96
C THR A 238 -1.27 -24.12 -31.65
N HIS A 239 -1.22 -25.01 -30.67
CA HIS A 239 -0.63 -24.70 -29.37
C HIS A 239 0.89 -24.46 -29.46
N VAL A 240 1.39 -23.41 -28.80
CA VAL A 240 2.82 -23.05 -28.85
C VAL A 240 3.74 -24.13 -28.30
N HIS A 241 3.35 -24.82 -27.22
CA HIS A 241 4.14 -25.94 -26.67
C HIS A 241 4.32 -27.09 -27.66
N ASP A 242 3.30 -27.41 -28.47
CA ASP A 242 3.42 -28.49 -29.46
C ASP A 242 4.40 -28.10 -30.58
N LEU A 243 4.44 -26.81 -30.95
CA LEU A 243 5.42 -26.29 -31.90
C LEU A 243 6.83 -26.33 -31.34
N LEU A 244 7.02 -25.95 -30.08
CA LEU A 244 8.31 -26.05 -29.38
C LEU A 244 8.77 -27.50 -29.21
N GLU A 245 7.84 -28.43 -28.99
CA GLU A 245 8.12 -29.86 -28.87
C GLU A 245 8.51 -30.49 -30.21
N ALA A 246 7.88 -30.03 -31.30
CA ALA A 246 8.20 -30.48 -32.66
C ALA A 246 9.44 -29.81 -33.27
N ALA A 247 9.79 -28.60 -32.83
CA ALA A 247 10.86 -27.79 -33.39
C ALA A 247 12.25 -28.40 -33.21
N ASP A 248 13.08 -28.25 -34.25
CA ASP A 248 14.51 -28.56 -34.23
C ASP A 248 15.34 -27.31 -33.93
N ALA A 249 14.82 -26.12 -34.26
CA ALA A 249 15.37 -24.83 -33.87
C ALA A 249 14.24 -23.78 -33.79
N VAL A 250 14.48 -22.72 -33.02
CA VAL A 250 13.55 -21.59 -32.88
C VAL A 250 14.26 -20.28 -33.22
N LEU A 251 13.69 -19.49 -34.12
CA LEU A 251 14.17 -18.15 -34.47
C LEU A 251 13.09 -17.14 -34.17
N LEU A 252 13.44 -16.07 -33.47
CA LEU A 252 12.48 -15.08 -32.97
C LEU A 252 13.13 -13.70 -32.93
N LEU A 253 12.31 -12.65 -32.81
CA LEU A 253 12.83 -11.31 -32.53
C LEU A 253 13.41 -11.28 -31.10
N ASN A 254 12.53 -11.23 -30.10
CA ASN A 254 12.83 -11.26 -28.66
C ASN A 254 11.53 -11.50 -27.87
N SER A 255 10.89 -12.64 -28.16
CA SER A 255 9.63 -13.08 -27.56
C SER A 255 9.84 -13.78 -26.21
N GLY A 256 8.85 -13.73 -25.31
CA GLY A 256 8.77 -14.64 -24.15
C GLY A 256 8.75 -16.12 -24.55
N VAL A 257 8.35 -16.44 -25.78
CA VAL A 257 8.47 -17.80 -26.36
C VAL A 257 9.93 -18.27 -26.43
N GLY A 258 10.92 -17.37 -26.44
CA GLY A 258 12.32 -17.76 -26.38
C GLY A 258 12.71 -18.34 -25.03
N LEU A 259 12.21 -17.80 -23.92
CA LEU A 259 12.39 -18.42 -22.61
C LEU A 259 11.73 -19.81 -22.57
N LEU A 260 10.52 -19.95 -23.14
CA LEU A 260 9.88 -21.27 -23.28
C LEU A 260 10.73 -22.21 -24.14
N SER A 261 11.30 -21.74 -25.25
CA SER A 261 12.19 -22.52 -26.13
C SER A 261 13.40 -23.08 -25.37
N LEU A 262 14.03 -22.26 -24.52
CA LEU A 262 15.09 -22.69 -23.60
C LEU A 262 14.58 -23.75 -22.62
N CYS A 263 13.42 -23.53 -22.01
CA CYS A 263 12.77 -24.52 -21.14
C CYS A 263 12.47 -25.82 -21.88
N PHE A 264 12.24 -25.83 -23.20
CA PHE A 264 12.06 -27.04 -24.03
C PHE A 264 13.38 -27.64 -24.55
N GLY A 265 14.52 -27.05 -24.19
CA GLY A 265 15.85 -27.50 -24.61
C GLY A 265 16.14 -27.26 -26.09
N ARG A 266 15.45 -26.31 -26.73
CA ARG A 266 15.58 -26.07 -28.17
C ARG A 266 16.68 -25.05 -28.49
N PRO A 267 17.46 -25.27 -29.56
CA PRO A 267 18.37 -24.24 -30.07
C PRO A 267 17.57 -22.96 -30.35
N THR A 268 17.93 -21.87 -29.68
CA THR A 268 17.15 -20.63 -29.67
C THR A 268 17.98 -19.48 -30.22
N PHE A 269 17.45 -18.82 -31.25
CA PHE A 269 18.08 -17.72 -31.97
C PHE A 269 17.24 -16.45 -31.85
N HIS A 270 17.85 -15.33 -31.53
CA HIS A 270 17.17 -14.05 -31.36
C HIS A 270 17.76 -12.96 -32.24
N VAL A 271 16.90 -12.25 -32.97
CA VAL A 271 17.32 -11.14 -33.86
C VAL A 271 17.41 -9.82 -33.08
N GLY A 272 16.56 -9.67 -32.06
CA GLY A 272 16.48 -8.50 -31.20
C GLY A 272 17.22 -8.64 -29.88
N ASP A 273 17.13 -7.60 -29.06
CA ASP A 273 17.68 -7.58 -27.69
C ASP A 273 16.77 -8.40 -26.77
N ALA A 274 17.18 -9.65 -26.53
CA ALA A 274 16.45 -10.59 -25.70
C ALA A 274 17.06 -10.68 -24.30
N PHE A 275 16.22 -10.56 -23.26
CA PHE A 275 16.67 -10.69 -21.86
C PHE A 275 17.22 -12.08 -21.49
N TYR A 276 17.06 -13.07 -22.36
CA TYR A 276 17.65 -14.42 -22.25
C TYR A 276 18.80 -14.66 -23.25
N GLY A 277 19.22 -13.62 -23.98
CA GLY A 277 20.23 -13.64 -25.04
C GLY A 277 21.67 -13.76 -24.52
N HIS A 278 21.91 -14.61 -23.51
CA HIS A 278 23.22 -14.76 -22.87
C HIS A 278 24.00 -15.95 -23.44
N PRO A 279 25.35 -15.90 -23.42
CA PRO A 279 26.19 -17.03 -23.82
C PRO A 279 25.83 -18.33 -23.08
N GLY A 280 25.55 -19.38 -23.85
CA GLY A 280 25.11 -20.69 -23.37
C GLY A 280 23.59 -20.85 -23.26
N LEU A 281 22.80 -19.77 -23.32
CA LEU A 281 21.33 -19.84 -23.37
C LEU A 281 20.83 -19.73 -24.81
N ALA A 282 20.97 -18.57 -25.43
CA ALA A 282 20.48 -18.28 -26.78
C ALA A 282 21.58 -17.58 -27.61
N ARG A 283 21.43 -17.63 -28.94
CA ARG A 283 22.42 -17.06 -29.88
C ARG A 283 21.82 -15.89 -30.64
N ALA A 284 22.59 -14.80 -30.78
CA ALA A 284 22.18 -13.67 -31.60
C ALA A 284 22.16 -14.06 -33.09
N ALA A 285 21.13 -13.61 -33.79
CA ALA A 285 20.90 -13.82 -35.22
C ALA A 285 20.93 -12.48 -35.96
N THR A 286 22.14 -11.98 -36.21
CA THR A 286 22.36 -10.66 -36.84
C THR A 286 22.47 -10.71 -38.36
N ASP A 287 22.83 -11.88 -38.91
CA ASP A 287 22.97 -12.11 -40.35
C ASP A 287 22.22 -13.40 -40.76
N PRO A 288 21.38 -13.38 -41.81
CA PRO A 288 20.61 -14.55 -42.23
C PRO A 288 21.45 -15.76 -42.62
N HIS A 289 22.59 -15.56 -43.31
CA HIS A 289 23.42 -16.66 -43.79
C HIS A 289 24.14 -17.34 -42.63
N HIS A 290 24.79 -16.57 -41.77
CA HIS A 290 25.42 -17.10 -40.56
C HIS A 290 24.40 -17.74 -39.62
N THR A 291 23.18 -17.19 -39.54
CA THR A 291 22.10 -17.79 -38.74
C THR A 291 21.70 -19.16 -39.28
N ALA A 292 21.52 -19.30 -40.60
CA ALA A 292 21.22 -20.59 -41.22
C ALA A 292 22.36 -21.61 -41.02
N ASP A 293 23.61 -21.20 -41.20
CA ASP A 293 24.79 -22.05 -40.95
C ASP A 293 24.81 -22.54 -39.49
N ALA A 294 24.51 -21.64 -38.53
CA ALA A 294 24.43 -21.98 -37.11
C ALA A 294 23.25 -22.89 -36.75
N ILE A 295 22.11 -22.75 -37.43
CA ILE A 295 20.95 -23.65 -37.31
C ILE A 295 21.31 -25.06 -37.80
N VAL A 296 22.01 -25.18 -38.93
CA VAL A 296 22.46 -26.48 -39.47
C VAL A 296 23.50 -27.14 -38.56
N ALA A 297 24.44 -26.35 -38.03
CA ALA A 297 25.42 -26.82 -37.05
C ALA A 297 24.77 -27.32 -35.76
N GLY A 298 23.62 -26.74 -35.38
CA GLY A 298 22.82 -27.14 -34.23
C GLY A 298 23.45 -26.79 -32.88
N GLY A 299 23.22 -27.66 -31.90
CA GLY A 299 23.64 -27.50 -30.50
C GLY A 299 22.50 -27.06 -29.58
N ALA A 300 22.52 -27.52 -28.34
CA ALA A 300 21.49 -27.22 -27.35
C ALA A 300 21.90 -26.06 -26.43
N PRO A 301 20.93 -25.35 -25.81
CA PRO A 301 21.20 -24.53 -24.64
C PRO A 301 21.87 -25.37 -23.55
N ASP A 302 22.78 -24.75 -22.79
CA ASP A 302 23.39 -25.36 -21.61
C ASP A 302 22.31 -25.62 -20.54
N PRO A 303 21.99 -26.89 -20.22
CA PRO A 303 20.92 -27.22 -19.30
C PRO A 303 21.13 -26.64 -17.90
N ALA A 304 22.39 -26.55 -17.44
CA ALA A 304 22.70 -26.01 -16.11
C ALA A 304 22.46 -24.50 -16.08
N LYS A 305 22.85 -23.77 -17.14
CA LYS A 305 22.54 -22.34 -17.23
C LYS A 305 21.04 -22.07 -17.37
N VAL A 306 20.32 -22.89 -18.15
CA VAL A 306 18.85 -22.79 -18.23
C VAL A 306 18.22 -22.97 -16.86
N ALA A 307 18.65 -23.98 -16.10
CA ALA A 307 18.18 -24.22 -14.74
C ALA A 307 18.46 -23.02 -13.81
N ARG A 308 19.68 -22.47 -13.80
CA ARG A 308 20.06 -21.28 -13.03
C ARG A 308 19.20 -20.07 -13.38
N PHE A 309 19.03 -19.81 -14.67
CA PHE A 309 18.27 -18.67 -15.15
C PHE A 309 16.78 -18.79 -14.78
N VAL A 310 16.15 -19.93 -15.05
CA VAL A 310 14.74 -20.17 -14.70
C VAL A 310 14.54 -20.13 -13.18
N HIS A 311 15.47 -20.68 -12.39
CA HIS A 311 15.44 -20.59 -10.94
C HIS A 311 15.48 -19.13 -10.47
N HIS A 312 16.38 -18.32 -11.03
CA HIS A 312 16.46 -16.90 -10.71
C HIS A 312 15.16 -16.16 -11.04
N LEU A 313 14.59 -16.39 -12.24
CA LEU A 313 13.34 -15.76 -12.63
C LEU A 313 12.18 -16.12 -11.70
N THR A 314 12.02 -17.40 -11.38
CA THR A 314 10.90 -17.88 -10.56
C THR A 314 11.05 -17.53 -9.08
N THR A 315 12.26 -17.30 -8.57
CA THR A 315 12.50 -17.07 -7.14
C THR A 315 12.94 -15.66 -6.78
N LYS A 316 13.33 -14.83 -7.75
CA LYS A 316 13.80 -13.45 -7.52
C LYS A 316 13.05 -12.42 -8.35
N VAL A 317 12.78 -12.67 -9.62
CA VAL A 317 12.26 -11.62 -10.52
C VAL A 317 10.73 -11.62 -10.59
N TYR A 318 10.13 -12.80 -10.79
CA TYR A 318 8.71 -12.93 -11.06
C TYR A 318 7.88 -13.15 -9.80
N SER A 319 6.83 -12.37 -9.69
CA SER A 319 5.63 -12.66 -8.90
C SER A 319 4.70 -13.57 -9.69
N PHE A 320 3.84 -14.33 -9.01
CA PHE A 320 2.84 -15.20 -9.64
C PHE A 320 1.45 -14.88 -9.12
N ALA A 321 0.49 -14.69 -10.03
CA ALA A 321 -0.88 -14.30 -9.70
C ALA A 321 -1.95 -15.03 -10.51
N ASP A 322 -3.16 -15.08 -9.97
CA ASP A 322 -4.37 -15.36 -10.73
C ASP A 322 -4.90 -14.07 -11.36
N PHE A 323 -5.14 -14.10 -12.67
CA PHE A 323 -5.56 -12.93 -13.44
C PHE A 323 -7.03 -13.01 -13.84
N GLU A 324 -7.81 -11.99 -13.47
CA GLU A 324 -9.11 -11.74 -14.08
C GLU A 324 -8.95 -10.71 -15.19
N THR A 325 -9.23 -11.11 -16.44
CA THR A 325 -9.02 -10.26 -17.61
C THR A 325 -10.29 -10.11 -18.45
N GLU A 326 -10.46 -8.95 -19.08
CA GLU A 326 -11.51 -8.68 -20.05
C GLU A 326 -10.90 -8.24 -21.38
N LEU A 327 -11.56 -8.55 -22.51
CA LEU A 327 -11.20 -7.99 -23.81
C LEU A 327 -11.98 -6.69 -24.02
N LYS A 328 -11.27 -5.61 -24.33
CA LYS A 328 -11.87 -4.31 -24.63
C LYS A 328 -11.41 -3.82 -25.99
N ASP A 329 -12.36 -3.34 -26.79
CA ASP A 329 -12.07 -2.66 -28.04
C ASP A 329 -11.52 -1.25 -27.72
N VAL A 330 -10.32 -0.96 -28.24
CA VAL A 330 -9.65 0.34 -28.11
C VAL A 330 -9.96 1.18 -29.37
N ARG A 331 -9.90 2.52 -29.24
CA ARG A 331 -10.05 3.42 -30.40
C ARG A 331 -9.01 3.05 -31.45
N GLY A 332 -9.46 2.66 -32.65
CA GLY A 332 -8.61 2.17 -33.75
C GLY A 332 -8.88 0.73 -34.19
N GLY A 333 -9.82 0.01 -33.55
CA GLY A 333 -10.20 -1.35 -33.96
C GLY A 333 -9.36 -2.46 -33.31
N ASP A 334 -8.37 -2.08 -32.52
CA ASP A 334 -7.47 -2.96 -31.78
C ASP A 334 -8.12 -3.47 -30.48
N ARG A 335 -8.02 -4.78 -30.21
CA ARG A 335 -8.46 -5.37 -28.94
C ARG A 335 -7.31 -5.45 -27.96
N GLN A 336 -7.51 -4.91 -26.76
CA GLN A 336 -6.58 -5.09 -25.65
C GLN A 336 -7.21 -5.92 -24.55
N ARG A 337 -6.44 -6.87 -24.03
CA ARG A 337 -6.78 -7.59 -22.81
C ARG A 337 -6.41 -6.70 -21.62
N ILE A 338 -7.41 -6.32 -20.83
CA ILE A 338 -7.23 -5.49 -19.64
C ILE A 338 -7.35 -6.39 -18.42
N THR A 339 -6.30 -6.44 -17.62
CA THR A 339 -6.34 -7.08 -16.30
C THR A 339 -7.16 -6.21 -15.34
N ARG A 340 -8.21 -6.79 -14.77
CA ARG A 340 -9.10 -6.14 -13.81
C ARG A 340 -8.71 -6.43 -12.38
N HIS A 341 -8.24 -7.65 -12.12
CA HIS A 341 -7.86 -8.10 -10.80
C HIS A 341 -6.68 -9.07 -10.89
N MET A 342 -5.76 -8.97 -9.93
CA MET A 342 -4.62 -9.86 -9.74
C MET A 342 -4.57 -10.33 -8.28
N GLU A 343 -4.76 -11.63 -8.07
CA GLU A 343 -4.55 -12.26 -6.77
C GLU A 343 -3.18 -12.92 -6.75
N PHE A 344 -2.20 -12.31 -6.08
CA PHE A 344 -0.85 -12.83 -5.99
C PHE A 344 -0.80 -14.02 -5.06
N ARG A 345 -0.27 -15.14 -5.56
CA ARG A 345 0.13 -16.33 -4.79
C ARG A 345 1.56 -16.20 -4.28
N GLU A 346 2.39 -15.49 -5.04
CA GLU A 346 3.76 -15.15 -4.68
C GLU A 346 4.01 -13.71 -5.14
N LEU A 347 4.47 -12.84 -4.23
CA LEU A 347 4.79 -11.45 -4.54
C LEU A 347 6.26 -11.19 -4.34
N ARG A 348 6.91 -10.71 -5.40
CA ARG A 348 8.30 -10.27 -5.41
C ARG A 348 8.38 -8.85 -5.94
N VAL A 349 9.02 -7.97 -5.17
CA VAL A 349 9.28 -6.58 -5.57
C VAL A 349 10.77 -6.32 -5.43
N LEU A 350 11.44 -6.01 -6.54
CA LEU A 350 12.88 -5.77 -6.60
C LEU A 350 13.73 -6.91 -5.99
N GLY A 351 13.37 -8.16 -6.26
CA GLY A 351 14.10 -9.32 -5.72
C GLY A 351 13.68 -9.76 -4.32
N GLU A 352 12.87 -8.97 -3.62
CA GLU A 352 12.41 -9.25 -2.26
C GLU A 352 11.03 -9.89 -2.25
N GLU A 353 10.86 -10.95 -1.47
CA GLU A 353 9.58 -11.66 -1.31
C GLU A 353 8.73 -11.04 -0.20
N PHE A 354 7.44 -10.87 -0.48
CA PHE A 354 6.46 -10.32 0.44
C PHE A 354 5.32 -11.30 0.71
N PRO A 355 4.80 -11.35 1.96
CA PRO A 355 3.64 -12.17 2.24
C PRO A 355 2.40 -11.63 1.54
N VAL A 356 1.63 -12.56 0.97
CA VAL A 356 0.35 -12.36 0.26
C VAL A 356 -0.75 -13.20 0.90
N GLY A 357 -2.01 -12.96 0.50
CA GLY A 357 -3.16 -13.69 1.06
C GLY A 357 -3.52 -13.32 2.50
N GLY A 358 -3.05 -12.16 2.99
CA GLY A 358 -3.30 -11.70 4.35
C GLY A 358 -4.78 -11.47 4.66
N ASP A 359 -5.11 -11.41 5.95
CA ASP A 359 -6.49 -11.30 6.41
C ASP A 359 -7.18 -10.06 5.85
N ARG A 360 -8.40 -10.26 5.35
CA ARG A 360 -9.32 -9.17 5.01
C ARG A 360 -9.92 -8.55 6.27
N VAL A 361 -9.66 -7.26 6.48
CA VAL A 361 -10.20 -6.47 7.59
C VAL A 361 -11.09 -5.35 7.04
N LEU A 362 -12.36 -5.33 7.42
CA LEU A 362 -13.25 -4.21 7.16
C LEU A 362 -13.23 -3.25 8.35
N VAL A 363 -12.65 -2.06 8.14
CA VAL A 363 -12.62 -1.01 9.16
C VAL A 363 -13.88 -0.16 9.03
N VAL A 364 -14.62 0.00 10.12
CA VAL A 364 -15.84 0.80 10.20
C VAL A 364 -15.63 1.94 11.19
N SER A 365 -15.82 3.18 10.75
CA SER A 365 -15.53 4.35 11.58
C SER A 365 -16.52 5.50 11.43
N PRO A 366 -16.87 6.23 12.52
CA PRO A 366 -17.67 7.45 12.44
C PRO A 366 -16.81 8.71 12.20
N VAL A 367 -15.49 8.56 12.11
CA VAL A 367 -14.53 9.65 11.85
C VAL A 367 -13.80 9.38 10.55
N ILE A 368 -13.44 10.46 9.85
CA ILE A 368 -12.64 10.38 8.62
C ILE A 368 -11.17 10.29 9.05
N PRO A 369 -10.43 9.21 8.72
CA PRO A 369 -9.04 9.04 9.11
C PRO A 369 -8.08 9.78 8.17
N SER A 370 -8.45 10.95 7.66
CA SER A 370 -7.58 11.83 6.86
C SER A 370 -7.89 13.29 7.22
N GLY A 371 -6.95 14.18 6.93
CA GLY A 371 -6.95 15.56 7.43
C GLY A 371 -6.99 15.58 8.96
N ILE A 372 -5.97 15.00 9.60
CA ILE A 372 -5.92 14.75 11.05
C ILE A 372 -5.79 16.06 11.82
N TYR A 373 -6.73 16.33 12.73
CA TYR A 373 -6.61 17.41 13.73
C TYR A 373 -7.14 17.00 15.11
N ARG A 374 -7.40 15.71 15.31
CA ARG A 374 -7.84 15.10 16.57
C ARG A 374 -7.22 13.73 16.73
N GLY A 375 -6.89 13.38 17.96
CA GLY A 375 -6.32 12.06 18.30
C GLY A 375 -7.18 10.89 17.82
N SER A 376 -8.52 11.00 17.85
CA SER A 376 -9.41 9.97 17.31
C SER A 376 -9.17 9.64 15.84
N GLN A 377 -8.85 10.64 15.01
CA GLN A 377 -8.56 10.42 13.59
C GLN A 377 -7.18 9.79 13.44
N SER A 378 -6.20 10.27 14.21
CA SER A 378 -4.85 9.71 14.27
C SER A 378 -4.87 8.23 14.64
N ARG A 379 -5.64 7.82 15.66
CA ARG A 379 -5.75 6.40 16.05
C ARG A 379 -6.29 5.52 14.93
N VAL A 380 -7.34 5.96 14.22
CA VAL A 380 -7.89 5.17 13.10
C VAL A 380 -6.90 5.10 11.93
N ASP A 381 -6.22 6.21 11.61
CA ASP A 381 -5.17 6.25 10.59
C ASP A 381 -4.00 5.29 10.93
N MET A 382 -3.46 5.39 12.14
CA MET A 382 -2.41 4.53 12.65
C MET A 382 -2.80 3.04 12.65
N MET A 383 -4.05 2.73 13.01
CA MET A 383 -4.56 1.36 12.95
C MET A 383 -4.66 0.84 11.51
N ILE A 384 -5.18 1.63 10.58
CA ILE A 384 -5.25 1.26 9.15
C ILE A 384 -3.85 1.01 8.59
N ARG A 385 -2.88 1.89 8.89
CA ARG A 385 -1.49 1.76 8.44
C ARG A 385 -0.80 0.54 9.03
N ALA A 386 -0.93 0.31 10.34
CA ALA A 386 -0.33 -0.84 11.01
C ALA A 386 -0.90 -2.17 10.49
N LEU A 387 -2.22 -2.26 10.31
CA LEU A 387 -2.85 -3.44 9.73
C LEU A 387 -2.40 -3.66 8.28
N ALA A 388 -2.36 -2.61 7.45
CA ALA A 388 -1.83 -2.74 6.10
C ALA A 388 -0.36 -3.18 6.10
N ALA A 389 0.50 -2.62 6.95
CA ALA A 389 1.92 -2.98 7.04
C ALA A 389 2.13 -4.47 7.36
N SER A 390 1.25 -5.05 8.19
CA SER A 390 1.24 -6.49 8.49
C SER A 390 0.81 -7.40 7.33
N GLY A 391 0.50 -6.83 6.16
CA GLY A 391 0.07 -7.56 4.97
C GLY A 391 -1.41 -7.87 4.89
N ARG A 392 -2.21 -7.32 5.80
CA ARG A 392 -3.66 -7.48 5.78
C ARG A 392 -4.29 -6.63 4.69
N ARG A 393 -5.34 -7.16 4.08
CA ARG A 393 -6.14 -6.53 3.04
C ARG A 393 -7.21 -5.68 3.69
N ILE A 394 -7.28 -4.38 3.37
CA ILE A 394 -8.11 -3.44 4.13
C ILE A 394 -9.19 -2.80 3.24
N SER A 395 -10.42 -2.77 3.75
CA SER A 395 -11.51 -1.93 3.23
C SER A 395 -12.03 -1.00 4.32
N LEU A 396 -12.63 0.13 3.94
CA LEU A 396 -13.03 1.18 4.87
C LEU A 396 -14.46 1.66 4.63
N ALA A 397 -15.29 1.61 5.67
CA ALA A 397 -16.63 2.20 5.71
C ALA A 397 -16.67 3.37 6.70
N VAL A 398 -17.00 4.57 6.23
CA VAL A 398 -17.05 5.78 7.05
C VAL A 398 -18.45 6.36 7.13
N LEU A 399 -18.95 6.54 8.34
CA LEU A 399 -20.11 7.38 8.62
C LEU A 399 -19.62 8.80 8.89
N ASN A 400 -19.72 9.71 7.93
CA ASN A 400 -19.26 11.09 8.10
C ASN A 400 -20.14 11.84 9.10
N THR A 401 -19.65 11.94 10.34
CA THR A 401 -20.31 12.67 11.45
C THR A 401 -19.69 14.03 11.76
N SER A 402 -18.58 14.39 11.11
CA SER A 402 -17.76 15.56 11.52
C SER A 402 -17.61 16.63 10.43
N PHE A 403 -17.91 16.31 9.17
CA PHE A 403 -17.68 17.21 8.03
C PHE A 403 -18.92 17.32 7.15
N GLY A 404 -19.99 17.88 7.71
CA GLY A 404 -21.29 17.96 7.03
C GLY A 404 -21.29 18.74 5.70
N GLY A 405 -20.32 19.64 5.49
CA GLY A 405 -20.18 20.42 4.26
C GLY A 405 -19.49 19.68 3.10
N ARG A 406 -18.76 18.59 3.38
CA ARG A 406 -17.95 17.88 2.37
C ARG A 406 -18.76 16.77 1.70
N ALA A 407 -18.70 16.66 0.37
CA ALA A 407 -19.40 15.59 -0.34
C ALA A 407 -18.72 14.24 -0.08
N SER A 408 -19.51 13.15 -0.02
CA SER A 408 -18.96 11.80 0.19
C SER A 408 -17.93 11.44 -0.87
N ARG A 409 -18.16 11.80 -2.14
CA ARG A 409 -17.24 11.56 -3.25
C ARG A 409 -15.87 12.24 -3.05
N ASP A 410 -15.85 13.45 -2.49
CA ASP A 410 -14.61 14.20 -2.27
C ASP A 410 -13.79 13.56 -1.13
N ILE A 411 -14.48 13.04 -0.11
CA ILE A 411 -13.86 12.30 0.99
C ILE A 411 -13.33 10.95 0.49
N VAL A 412 -14.08 10.24 -0.36
CA VAL A 412 -13.61 8.98 -0.97
C VAL A 412 -12.34 9.24 -1.77
N ARG A 413 -12.28 10.33 -2.54
CA ARG A 413 -11.07 10.71 -3.29
C ARG A 413 -9.90 11.00 -2.36
N GLU A 414 -10.07 11.85 -1.35
CA GLU A 414 -9.02 12.13 -0.34
C GLU A 414 -8.53 10.85 0.35
N LEU A 415 -9.44 9.95 0.73
CA LEU A 415 -9.06 8.69 1.36
C LEU A 415 -8.35 7.75 0.38
N ARG A 416 -8.68 7.80 -0.92
CA ARG A 416 -7.96 7.05 -1.95
C ARG A 416 -6.56 7.58 -2.15
N ASP A 417 -6.40 8.91 -2.11
CA ASP A 417 -5.10 9.57 -2.21
C ASP A 417 -4.24 9.27 -0.97
N THR A 418 -4.87 9.25 0.22
CA THR A 418 -4.18 8.96 1.50
C THR A 418 -3.83 7.47 1.66
N TYR A 419 -4.73 6.59 1.22
CA TYR A 419 -4.63 5.14 1.37
C TYR A 419 -4.87 4.44 0.04
N PRO A 420 -3.90 4.54 -0.90
CA PRO A 420 -4.08 4.01 -2.23
C PRO A 420 -4.25 2.49 -2.23
N TYR A 421 -3.83 1.79 -1.18
CA TYR A 421 -3.94 0.33 -1.03
C TYR A 421 -5.30 -0.18 -0.53
N LEU A 422 -6.24 0.68 -0.13
CA LEU A 422 -7.57 0.23 0.30
C LEU A 422 -8.38 -0.29 -0.89
N GLU A 423 -8.94 -1.49 -0.77
CA GLU A 423 -9.72 -2.11 -1.84
C GLU A 423 -11.02 -1.34 -2.10
N TYR A 424 -11.89 -1.31 -1.08
CA TYR A 424 -13.16 -0.60 -1.11
C TYR A 424 -13.19 0.52 -0.08
N ILE A 425 -13.74 1.68 -0.48
CA ILE A 425 -13.97 2.82 0.41
C ILE A 425 -15.40 3.30 0.19
N GLU A 426 -16.21 3.23 1.25
CA GLU A 426 -17.57 3.74 1.26
C GLU A 426 -17.71 4.85 2.29
N VAL A 427 -18.30 5.98 1.88
CA VAL A 427 -18.55 7.12 2.78
C VAL A 427 -20.03 7.47 2.76
N ARG A 428 -20.72 7.22 3.86
CA ARG A 428 -22.11 7.63 4.04
C ARG A 428 -22.19 8.89 4.87
N ARG A 429 -22.90 9.89 4.38
CA ARG A 429 -23.18 11.12 5.13
C ARG A 429 -24.22 10.82 6.21
N HIS A 430 -23.94 11.25 7.43
CA HIS A 430 -24.92 11.14 8.51
C HIS A 430 -26.14 12.04 8.24
N PRO A 431 -27.40 11.57 8.41
CA PRO A 431 -28.62 12.31 8.07
C PRO A 431 -28.72 13.72 8.66
N LYS A 432 -28.23 13.91 9.89
CA LYS A 432 -28.14 15.24 10.55
C LYS A 432 -27.44 16.33 9.72
N PHE A 433 -26.52 15.96 8.82
CA PHE A 433 -25.80 16.90 7.97
C PHE A 433 -26.38 17.05 6.57
N ASP A 434 -27.44 16.31 6.26
CA ASP A 434 -28.16 16.47 5.02
C ASP A 434 -29.12 17.67 5.13
N LYS A 435 -28.77 18.75 4.41
CA LYS A 435 -29.54 20.00 4.42
C LYS A 435 -30.78 19.94 3.51
N THR A 436 -30.97 18.88 2.72
CA THR A 436 -32.17 18.71 1.90
C THR A 436 -33.42 18.52 2.77
N MET A 437 -34.59 18.85 2.23
CA MET A 437 -35.87 18.64 2.92
C MET A 437 -36.06 17.17 3.31
N VAL A 438 -35.71 16.25 2.40
CA VAL A 438 -35.74 14.80 2.63
C VAL A 438 -34.77 14.37 3.73
N GLY A 439 -33.55 14.90 3.72
CA GLY A 439 -32.54 14.64 4.76
C GLY A 439 -32.97 15.07 6.15
N ARG A 440 -33.55 16.27 6.25
CA ARG A 440 -34.12 16.80 7.51
C ARG A 440 -35.28 15.94 8.00
N ALA A 441 -36.23 15.61 7.14
CA ALA A 441 -37.36 14.74 7.50
C ALA A 441 -36.87 13.37 8.00
N ARG A 442 -35.89 12.77 7.32
CA ARG A 442 -35.22 11.53 7.77
C ARG A 442 -34.57 11.68 9.14
N TRP A 443 -33.83 12.76 9.40
CA TRP A 443 -33.20 12.97 10.70
C TRP A 443 -34.23 13.13 11.83
N PHE A 444 -35.30 13.92 11.63
CA PHE A 444 -36.38 14.05 12.61
C PHE A 444 -37.09 12.71 12.84
N GLY A 445 -37.37 11.95 11.78
CA GLY A 445 -37.93 10.61 11.86
C GLY A 445 -37.03 9.64 12.63
N LEU A 446 -35.71 9.63 12.36
CA LEU A 446 -34.74 8.82 13.10
C LEU A 446 -34.70 9.20 14.58
N LYS A 447 -34.68 10.50 14.90
CA LYS A 447 -34.67 11.01 16.28
C LYS A 447 -35.96 10.66 17.02
N ALA A 448 -37.11 10.79 16.35
CA ALA A 448 -38.41 10.43 16.91
C ALA A 448 -38.54 8.92 17.11
N ALA A 449 -38.11 8.11 16.14
CA ALA A 449 -38.06 6.65 16.27
C ALA A 449 -37.09 6.22 17.37
N ASP A 450 -35.94 6.88 17.51
CA ASP A 450 -35.03 6.62 18.63
C ASP A 450 -35.67 6.95 19.98
N GLY A 451 -36.41 8.05 20.07
CA GLY A 451 -37.11 8.47 21.28
C GLY A 451 -38.35 7.64 21.62
N ALA A 452 -39.06 7.13 20.62
CA ALA A 452 -40.25 6.29 20.77
C ALA A 452 -39.91 4.81 21.02
N ALA A 453 -38.77 4.34 20.50
CA ALA A 453 -38.35 2.94 20.66
C ALA A 453 -37.61 2.68 21.98
N LEU A 454 -36.76 3.58 22.47
CA LEU A 454 -35.82 3.31 23.58
C LEU A 454 -35.29 4.62 24.24
N ALA A 455 -35.34 4.70 25.58
CA ALA A 455 -35.02 5.85 26.45
C ALA A 455 -33.75 6.70 26.07
N PRO A 456 -33.70 8.02 26.40
CA PRO A 456 -32.65 8.99 26.00
C PRO A 456 -31.26 8.77 26.64
N HIS A 457 -31.00 7.61 27.22
CA HIS A 457 -29.83 7.33 28.06
C HIS A 457 -29.04 6.12 27.55
N ARG A 458 -28.81 6.03 26.24
CA ARG A 458 -28.11 4.90 25.59
C ARG A 458 -26.97 5.38 24.70
N ILE A 459 -25.98 4.50 24.50
CA ILE A 459 -24.80 4.80 23.67
C ILE A 459 -25.10 4.66 22.17
N ALA A 460 -26.03 3.78 21.80
CA ALA A 460 -26.29 3.41 20.42
C ALA A 460 -27.79 3.44 20.07
N GLY A 461 -28.10 3.98 18.90
CA GLY A 461 -29.44 4.08 18.34
C GLY A 461 -29.45 4.39 16.86
N LEU A 462 -30.64 4.64 16.31
CA LEU A 462 -30.86 5.11 14.95
C LEU A 462 -30.28 6.51 14.72
N GLU A 463 -30.16 7.34 15.77
CA GLU A 463 -29.47 8.62 15.69
C GLU A 463 -27.96 8.43 15.57
N THR A 464 -27.33 7.50 16.29
CA THR A 464 -25.86 7.33 16.23
C THR A 464 -25.39 6.43 15.10
N CYS A 465 -26.21 5.43 14.74
CA CYS A 465 -25.92 4.41 13.73
C CYS A 465 -27.17 4.16 12.86
N PRO A 466 -27.39 4.99 11.82
CA PRO A 466 -28.56 4.91 10.94
C PRO A 466 -28.63 3.60 10.15
N LEU A 467 -29.84 3.11 9.87
CA LEU A 467 -30.06 1.87 9.09
C LEU A 467 -29.37 1.86 7.72
N SER A 468 -29.30 3.01 7.05
CA SER A 468 -28.62 3.13 5.76
C SER A 468 -27.13 2.82 5.86
N PHE A 469 -26.49 3.16 6.98
CA PHE A 469 -25.08 2.84 7.21
C PHE A 469 -24.90 1.37 7.57
N ARG A 470 -25.80 0.80 8.39
CA ARG A 470 -25.79 -0.64 8.70
C ARG A 470 -25.90 -1.50 7.43
N ARG A 471 -26.83 -1.16 6.53
CA ARG A 471 -26.98 -1.83 5.23
C ARG A 471 -25.73 -1.69 4.36
N CYS A 472 -25.09 -0.53 4.38
CA CYS A 472 -23.83 -0.31 3.67
C CYS A 472 -22.71 -1.23 4.17
N VAL A 473 -22.58 -1.37 5.49
CA VAL A 473 -21.58 -2.27 6.09
C VAL A 473 -21.89 -3.73 5.77
N ALA A 474 -23.15 -4.16 5.88
CA ALA A 474 -23.57 -5.52 5.52
C ALA A 474 -23.24 -5.84 4.05
N GLN A 475 -23.58 -4.95 3.11
CA GLN A 475 -23.24 -5.14 1.69
C GLN A 475 -21.73 -5.22 1.46
N MET A 476 -20.93 -4.45 2.21
CA MET A 476 -19.48 -4.56 2.15
C MET A 476 -18.98 -5.88 2.75
N CYS A 477 -19.59 -6.40 3.81
CA CYS A 477 -19.28 -7.74 4.31
C CYS A 477 -19.55 -8.82 3.25
N ASP A 478 -20.67 -8.73 2.52
CA ASP A 478 -21.00 -9.70 1.47
C ASP A 478 -20.01 -9.64 0.29
N THR A 479 -19.62 -8.43 -0.11
CA THR A 479 -18.72 -8.20 -1.24
C THR A 479 -17.26 -8.54 -0.89
N PHE A 480 -16.78 -8.01 0.23
CA PHE A 480 -15.37 -8.11 0.63
C PHE A 480 -15.06 -9.37 1.45
N LYS A 481 -16.09 -10.01 2.03
CA LYS A 481 -15.96 -11.21 2.87
C LYS A 481 -14.86 -11.10 3.92
N PRO A 482 -14.89 -10.08 4.80
CA PRO A 482 -13.80 -9.85 5.74
C PRO A 482 -13.72 -10.98 6.76
N HIS A 483 -12.50 -11.38 7.13
CA HIS A 483 -12.26 -12.26 8.28
C HIS A 483 -12.44 -11.50 9.59
N PHE A 484 -12.17 -10.18 9.57
CA PHE A 484 -12.33 -9.31 10.74
C PHE A 484 -13.15 -8.07 10.42
N LEU A 485 -14.10 -7.73 11.29
CA LEU A 485 -14.86 -6.48 11.24
C LEU A 485 -14.40 -5.57 12.39
N LEU A 486 -13.53 -4.60 12.10
CA LEU A 486 -13.03 -3.64 13.09
C LEU A 486 -13.94 -2.41 13.18
N VAL A 487 -14.72 -2.31 14.24
CA VAL A 487 -15.64 -1.20 14.48
C VAL A 487 -15.03 -0.21 15.47
N ASN A 488 -15.02 1.07 15.10
CA ASN A 488 -14.58 2.15 15.99
C ASN A 488 -15.79 2.75 16.73
N TYR A 489 -15.65 2.88 18.05
CA TYR A 489 -16.65 3.40 19.00
C TYR A 489 -17.87 2.50 19.23
N ALA A 490 -18.21 2.29 20.50
CA ALA A 490 -19.38 1.49 20.92
C ALA A 490 -20.73 2.02 20.39
N LYS A 491 -20.83 3.32 20.05
CA LYS A 491 -22.04 3.90 19.43
C LYS A 491 -22.39 3.32 18.05
N LEU A 492 -21.42 2.65 17.41
CA LEU A 492 -21.59 1.93 16.15
C LEU A 492 -21.81 0.43 16.34
N GLY A 493 -21.87 -0.10 17.56
CA GLY A 493 -22.13 -1.53 17.85
C GLY A 493 -23.22 -2.19 16.99
N PRO A 494 -24.33 -1.50 16.65
CA PRO A 494 -25.36 -2.05 15.78
C PRO A 494 -25.01 -2.25 14.29
N VAL A 495 -23.79 -1.91 13.85
CA VAL A 495 -23.34 -2.18 12.46
C VAL A 495 -22.95 -3.64 12.23
N VAL A 496 -22.61 -4.38 13.30
CA VAL A 496 -22.24 -5.79 13.21
C VAL A 496 -23.47 -6.58 12.76
N PRO A 497 -23.44 -7.24 11.58
CA PRO A 497 -24.49 -8.15 11.14
C PRO A 497 -24.67 -9.30 12.14
N ASP A 498 -25.91 -9.75 12.36
CA ASP A 498 -26.18 -10.79 13.37
C ASP A 498 -25.63 -12.16 12.94
N ASP A 499 -25.41 -12.38 11.65
CA ASP A 499 -24.87 -13.59 11.01
C ASP A 499 -23.44 -13.39 10.46
N PHE A 500 -22.69 -12.43 10.99
CA PHE A 500 -21.32 -12.16 10.53
C PHE A 500 -20.42 -13.39 10.76
N PRO A 501 -19.85 -14.00 9.70
CA PRO A 501 -19.12 -15.27 9.82
C PRO A 501 -17.66 -15.10 10.30
N GLY A 502 -17.17 -13.87 10.38
CA GLY A 502 -15.81 -13.56 10.84
C GLY A 502 -15.77 -13.12 12.31
N VAL A 503 -14.63 -12.60 12.74
CA VAL A 503 -14.43 -12.09 14.10
C VAL A 503 -14.73 -10.59 14.15
N SER A 504 -15.69 -10.19 14.98
CA SER A 504 -16.03 -8.80 15.24
C SER A 504 -15.13 -8.20 16.31
N VAL A 505 -14.46 -7.09 15.99
CA VAL A 505 -13.51 -6.41 16.86
C VAL A 505 -14.00 -4.99 17.10
N ILE A 506 -13.96 -4.52 18.34
CA ILE A 506 -14.24 -3.11 18.67
C ILE A 506 -13.00 -2.39 19.20
N ASP A 507 -12.64 -1.27 18.57
CA ASP A 507 -11.77 -0.26 19.16
C ASP A 507 -12.64 0.79 19.84
N THR A 508 -12.62 0.82 21.18
CA THR A 508 -13.52 1.68 21.96
C THR A 508 -13.15 3.15 21.87
N HIS A 509 -11.87 3.46 21.60
CA HIS A 509 -11.20 4.76 21.72
C HIS A 509 -11.18 5.31 23.14
N ASP A 510 -12.33 5.31 23.82
CA ASP A 510 -12.51 5.67 25.22
C ASP A 510 -13.68 4.86 25.80
N TYR A 511 -13.62 4.50 27.08
CA TYR A 511 -14.82 4.08 27.81
C TYR A 511 -15.76 5.27 28.04
N GLN A 512 -16.84 5.35 27.27
CA GLN A 512 -17.68 6.57 27.17
C GLN A 512 -18.44 6.85 28.46
N THR A 513 -18.79 5.81 29.24
CA THR A 513 -19.39 5.98 30.57
C THR A 513 -18.47 6.76 31.51
N GLN A 514 -17.16 6.48 31.50
CA GLN A 514 -16.20 7.23 32.31
C GLN A 514 -16.02 8.66 31.77
N PHE A 515 -15.91 8.82 30.45
CA PHE A 515 -15.82 10.15 29.85
C PHE A 515 -17.02 11.04 30.23
N LEU A 516 -18.25 10.52 30.12
CA LEU A 516 -19.47 11.24 30.48
C LEU A 516 -19.55 11.56 31.98
N THR A 517 -19.10 10.63 32.82
CA THR A 517 -18.98 10.83 34.26
C THR A 517 -18.12 12.06 34.57
N GLU A 518 -16.90 12.08 34.05
CA GLU A 518 -15.95 13.17 34.30
C GLU A 518 -16.42 14.49 33.68
N ASP A 519 -17.08 14.46 32.51
CA ASP A 519 -17.63 15.67 31.88
C ASP A 519 -18.78 16.27 32.70
N GLN A 520 -19.69 15.44 33.22
CA GLN A 520 -20.82 15.89 34.06
C GLN A 520 -20.35 16.47 35.40
N GLU A 521 -19.35 15.84 36.04
CA GLU A 521 -18.77 16.31 37.30
C GLU A 521 -17.99 17.61 37.11
N SER A 522 -17.27 17.75 35.99
CA SER A 522 -16.44 18.92 35.72
C SER A 522 -17.25 20.14 35.24
N ASN A 523 -18.33 19.97 34.48
CA ASN A 523 -18.99 21.06 33.76
C ASN A 523 -20.36 21.51 34.30
N GLY A 524 -20.89 20.85 35.34
CA GLY A 524 -22.30 21.00 35.71
C GLY A 524 -23.23 20.45 34.62
N ILE A 525 -24.51 20.24 34.93
CA ILE A 525 -25.44 19.45 34.08
C ILE A 525 -25.74 20.15 32.74
N ARG A 526 -24.88 19.97 31.72
CA ARG A 526 -25.13 20.38 30.32
C ARG A 526 -26.02 19.38 29.58
N ARG A 527 -26.03 18.11 30.00
CA ARG A 527 -26.91 17.03 29.54
C ARG A 527 -27.22 16.10 30.71
N HIS A 528 -28.50 16.00 31.10
CA HIS A 528 -28.92 15.04 32.12
C HIS A 528 -29.02 13.64 31.49
N VAL A 529 -27.89 12.93 31.46
CA VAL A 529 -27.84 11.51 31.07
C VAL A 529 -27.85 10.68 32.35
N ASN A 530 -28.79 9.73 32.46
CA ASN A 530 -28.76 8.75 33.52
C ASN A 530 -27.54 7.82 33.33
N ARG A 531 -26.50 8.04 34.15
CA ARG A 531 -25.21 7.32 34.08
C ARG A 531 -25.38 5.81 34.16
N ARG A 532 -26.31 5.31 34.99
CA ARG A 532 -26.57 3.88 35.14
C ARG A 532 -27.13 3.26 33.87
N LEU A 533 -28.15 3.89 33.26
CA LEU A 533 -28.74 3.41 32.02
C LEU A 533 -27.77 3.49 30.85
N TYR A 534 -26.97 4.56 30.78
CA TYR A 534 -25.94 4.70 29.76
C TYR A 534 -24.89 3.62 29.85
N ARG A 535 -24.39 3.34 31.07
CA ARG A 535 -23.45 2.24 31.33
C ARG A 535 -24.00 0.88 30.88
N LEU A 536 -25.25 0.57 31.27
CA LEU A 536 -25.90 -0.68 30.87
C LEU A 536 -26.02 -0.78 29.34
N SER A 537 -26.34 0.33 28.68
CA SER A 537 -26.37 0.37 27.21
C SER A 537 -24.99 0.18 26.59
N GLU A 538 -23.94 0.83 27.09
CA GLU A 538 -22.57 0.65 26.58
C GLU A 538 -22.11 -0.79 26.76
N HIS A 539 -22.33 -1.38 27.94
CA HIS A 539 -22.00 -2.77 28.20
C HIS A 539 -22.77 -3.74 27.29
N ARG A 540 -24.01 -3.42 26.93
CA ARG A 540 -24.77 -4.23 25.96
C ARG A 540 -24.14 -4.19 24.57
N GLU A 541 -23.71 -3.02 24.10
CA GLU A 541 -23.07 -2.92 22.79
C GLU A 541 -21.68 -3.58 22.78
N LEU A 542 -20.92 -3.46 23.88
CA LEU A 542 -19.62 -4.14 24.02
C LEU A 542 -19.74 -5.67 23.94
N ARG A 543 -20.82 -6.25 24.48
CA ARG A 543 -21.09 -7.70 24.42
C ARG A 543 -21.44 -8.22 23.01
N ARG A 544 -21.62 -7.35 22.02
CA ARG A 544 -21.87 -7.78 20.62
C ARG A 544 -20.58 -8.18 19.90
N PHE A 545 -19.42 -7.91 20.48
CA PHE A 545 -18.13 -8.09 19.84
C PHE A 545 -17.41 -9.31 20.40
N ASP A 546 -16.72 -10.02 19.50
CA ASP A 546 -15.88 -11.17 19.87
C ASP A 546 -14.62 -10.71 20.58
N ARG A 547 -14.06 -9.56 20.19
CA ARG A 547 -12.84 -8.97 20.76
C ARG A 547 -12.99 -7.47 21.02
N LEU A 548 -12.54 -7.02 22.17
CA LEU A 548 -12.55 -5.63 22.62
C LEU A 548 -11.10 -5.13 22.75
N ILE A 549 -10.79 -4.03 22.09
CA ILE A 549 -9.54 -3.30 22.26
C ILE A 549 -9.77 -2.20 23.30
N ALA A 550 -9.09 -2.33 24.45
CA ALA A 550 -8.95 -1.28 25.44
C ALA A 550 -7.73 -0.41 25.11
N ILE A 551 -7.88 0.92 25.20
CA ILE A 551 -6.76 1.85 24.93
C ILE A 551 -5.85 2.03 26.15
N ASN A 552 -6.33 1.78 27.37
CA ASN A 552 -5.54 1.92 28.60
C ASN A 552 -5.74 0.71 29.54
N PRO A 553 -4.83 0.51 30.53
CA PRO A 553 -4.92 -0.62 31.45
C PRO A 553 -6.19 -0.64 32.33
N ASP A 554 -6.68 0.53 32.77
CA ASP A 554 -7.87 0.63 33.62
C ASP A 554 -9.15 0.25 32.86
N GLU A 555 -9.23 0.61 31.58
CA GLU A 555 -10.27 0.17 30.65
C GLU A 555 -10.22 -1.33 30.43
N LYS A 556 -9.01 -1.90 30.29
CA LYS A 556 -8.84 -3.35 30.14
C LYS A 556 -9.46 -4.08 31.33
N GLU A 557 -9.20 -3.61 32.55
CA GLU A 557 -9.76 -4.21 33.75
C GLU A 557 -11.27 -4.01 33.85
N THR A 558 -11.75 -2.82 33.47
CA THR A 558 -13.19 -2.55 33.38
C THR A 558 -13.88 -3.51 32.42
N PHE A 559 -13.29 -3.78 31.25
CA PHE A 559 -13.88 -4.64 30.22
C PHE A 559 -13.85 -6.13 30.58
N ARG A 560 -12.86 -6.59 31.35
CA ARG A 560 -12.84 -7.95 31.92
C ARG A 560 -14.00 -8.22 32.86
N GLY A 561 -14.58 -7.18 33.46
CA GLY A 561 -15.82 -7.28 34.22
C GLY A 561 -17.10 -7.34 33.36
N ILE A 562 -17.01 -7.19 32.04
CA ILE A 562 -18.15 -7.11 31.12
C ILE A 562 -18.24 -8.34 30.22
N VAL A 563 -17.11 -8.79 29.70
CA VAL A 563 -16.93 -9.90 28.74
C VAL A 563 -15.83 -10.87 29.24
N ALA A 564 -15.62 -12.00 28.56
CA ALA A 564 -14.59 -12.96 28.96
C ALA A 564 -13.17 -12.34 28.82
N THR A 565 -12.22 -12.81 29.64
CA THR A 565 -10.89 -12.17 29.77
C THR A 565 -10.06 -12.26 28.49
N ASP A 566 -10.17 -13.36 27.77
CA ASP A 566 -9.53 -13.63 26.47
C ASP A 566 -10.08 -12.76 25.34
N GLN A 567 -11.29 -12.20 25.50
CA GLN A 567 -11.87 -11.24 24.55
C GLN A 567 -11.29 -9.83 24.70
N VAL A 568 -10.55 -9.52 25.78
CA VAL A 568 -10.09 -8.16 26.07
C VAL A 568 -8.60 -8.00 25.81
N HIS A 569 -8.29 -7.21 24.78
CA HIS A 569 -6.94 -6.90 24.35
C HIS A 569 -6.58 -5.46 24.72
N PHE A 570 -5.31 -5.23 25.08
CA PHE A 570 -4.81 -3.89 25.36
C PHE A 570 -3.91 -3.43 24.22
N VAL A 571 -4.32 -2.38 23.51
CA VAL A 571 -3.53 -1.74 22.46
C VAL A 571 -3.45 -0.24 22.78
N PRO A 572 -2.30 0.23 23.31
CA PRO A 572 -2.15 1.63 23.70
C PRO A 572 -2.26 2.56 22.49
N ALA A 573 -2.35 3.86 22.74
CA ALA A 573 -2.07 4.84 21.68
C ALA A 573 -0.62 4.67 21.20
N PHE A 574 -0.42 4.81 19.90
CA PHE A 574 0.88 4.74 19.24
C PHE A 574 0.95 5.76 18.10
N ALA A 575 2.17 6.16 17.75
CA ALA A 575 2.44 7.12 16.68
C ALA A 575 3.73 6.75 15.96
N GLU A 576 3.85 7.08 14.69
CA GLU A 576 5.13 6.98 13.96
C GLU A 576 6.19 7.86 14.61
N ALA A 577 7.44 7.38 14.63
CA ALA A 577 8.56 8.20 15.07
C ALA A 577 8.76 9.38 14.09
N SER A 578 9.22 10.53 14.59
CA SER A 578 9.62 11.63 13.71
C SER A 578 10.79 11.19 12.81
N GLY A 579 10.75 11.62 11.55
CA GLY A 579 11.79 11.32 10.57
C GLY A 579 13.05 12.17 10.73
N THR A 580 13.06 13.13 11.66
CA THR A 580 14.20 14.00 11.91
C THR A 580 15.26 13.33 12.79
N ASP A 581 16.53 13.49 12.39
CA ASP A 581 17.66 13.00 13.17
C ASP A 581 17.67 13.69 14.55
N PRO A 582 17.62 12.93 15.65
CA PRO A 582 17.75 13.43 17.01
C PRO A 582 18.94 14.36 17.25
N GLU A 583 20.03 14.16 16.51
CA GLU A 583 21.30 14.85 16.69
C GLU A 583 21.42 16.13 15.85
N LEU A 584 20.47 16.38 14.93
CA LEU A 584 20.41 17.64 14.21
C LEU A 584 19.96 18.76 15.16
N PHE A 585 20.88 19.68 15.43
CA PHE A 585 20.62 20.92 16.17
C PHE A 585 19.70 21.82 15.34
N TRP A 586 18.39 21.66 15.50
CA TRP A 586 17.45 22.66 15.00
C TRP A 586 17.54 23.93 15.84
N ALA A 587 17.46 25.08 15.18
CA ALA A 587 17.16 26.34 15.85
C ALA A 587 15.81 26.16 16.58
N ARG A 588 15.86 26.19 17.91
CA ARG A 588 14.65 26.10 18.74
C ARG A 588 14.07 27.49 18.88
N ASP A 589 13.10 27.79 18.02
CA ASP A 589 12.48 29.12 17.93
C ASP A 589 11.33 29.31 18.93
N HIS A 590 10.92 28.26 19.64
CA HIS A 590 9.74 28.25 20.51
C HIS A 590 10.06 27.69 21.89
N ASP A 591 9.61 28.39 22.95
CA ASP A 591 9.84 27.93 24.33
C ASP A 591 9.00 26.70 24.67
N ALA A 592 7.71 26.71 24.33
CA ALA A 592 6.82 25.60 24.63
C ALA A 592 5.73 25.42 23.57
N LEU A 593 5.27 24.19 23.42
CA LEU A 593 4.15 23.82 22.56
C LEU A 593 3.01 23.18 23.35
N PHE A 594 1.78 23.54 23.02
CA PHE A 594 0.57 22.83 23.43
C PHE A 594 -0.30 22.47 22.22
N VAL A 595 -0.35 21.19 21.89
CA VAL A 595 -1.24 20.64 20.86
C VAL A 595 -2.58 20.28 21.49
N ALA A 596 -3.68 20.88 21.03
CA ALA A 596 -4.97 20.67 21.67
C ALA A 596 -6.21 20.82 20.77
N SER A 597 -7.20 19.98 21.08
CA SER A 597 -8.55 20.10 20.54
C SER A 597 -9.42 20.99 21.41
N MET A 598 -10.57 21.43 20.89
CA MET A 598 -11.59 22.22 21.58
C MET A 598 -12.38 21.47 22.68
N SER A 599 -11.84 20.37 23.22
CA SER A 599 -12.46 19.67 24.35
C SER A 599 -12.46 20.56 25.59
N ASN A 600 -13.48 20.44 26.43
CA ASN A 600 -13.60 21.25 27.64
C ASN A 600 -12.38 21.07 28.56
N PHE A 601 -11.84 19.85 28.66
CA PHE A 601 -10.66 19.56 29.46
C PHE A 601 -9.40 20.29 28.96
N ASN A 602 -9.19 20.35 27.65
CA ASN A 602 -8.08 21.10 27.07
C ASN A 602 -8.25 22.63 27.26
N VAL A 603 -9.48 23.14 27.11
CA VAL A 603 -9.80 24.56 27.32
C VAL A 603 -9.55 24.98 28.77
N LYS A 604 -10.01 24.18 29.73
CA LYS A 604 -9.73 24.41 31.17
C LYS A 604 -8.25 24.32 31.47
N GLY A 605 -7.57 23.34 30.88
CA GLY A 605 -6.14 23.17 31.01
C GLY A 605 -5.32 24.38 30.52
N LEU A 606 -5.64 24.88 29.32
CA LEU A 606 -4.99 26.07 28.78
C LEU A 606 -5.27 27.31 29.64
N ARG A 607 -6.52 27.47 30.11
CA ARG A 607 -6.89 28.58 30.99
C ARG A 607 -6.10 28.53 32.30
N TRP A 608 -6.06 27.36 32.95
CA TRP A 608 -5.27 27.16 34.17
C TRP A 608 -3.80 27.50 33.95
N PHE A 609 -3.20 27.00 32.85
CA PHE A 609 -1.82 27.34 32.51
C PHE A 609 -1.66 28.85 32.30
N ALA A 610 -2.49 29.46 31.47
CA ALA A 610 -2.33 30.88 31.11
C ALA A 610 -2.61 31.85 32.25
N GLU A 611 -3.50 31.50 33.19
CA GLU A 611 -3.91 32.36 34.29
C GLU A 611 -3.09 32.12 35.57
N GLN A 612 -2.56 30.91 35.80
CA GLN A 612 -1.89 30.56 37.05
C GLN A 612 -0.41 30.18 36.89
N VAL A 613 -0.03 29.57 35.77
CA VAL A 613 1.35 29.10 35.53
C VAL A 613 2.17 30.13 34.76
N LEU A 614 1.62 30.64 33.66
CA LEU A 614 2.28 31.56 32.75
C LEU A 614 2.76 32.86 33.42
N PRO A 615 2.02 33.47 34.38
CA PRO A 615 2.54 34.63 35.11
C PRO A 615 3.81 34.33 35.91
N LEU A 616 3.95 33.13 36.46
CA LEU A 616 5.14 32.70 37.21
C LEU A 616 6.33 32.52 36.27
N ILE A 617 6.15 31.82 35.15
CA ILE A 617 7.18 31.65 34.13
C ILE A 617 7.65 33.01 33.60
N ARG A 618 6.71 33.89 33.27
CA ARG A 618 7.01 35.22 32.71
C ARG A 618 7.57 36.22 33.71
N GLY A 619 7.42 35.96 35.01
CA GLY A 619 8.12 36.71 36.06
C GLY A 619 9.63 36.48 36.01
N GLU A 620 10.07 35.29 35.62
CA GLU A 620 11.48 34.94 35.48
C GLU A 620 12.00 35.03 34.04
N ARG A 621 11.12 34.83 33.05
CA ARG A 621 11.43 34.87 31.62
C ARG A 621 10.40 35.71 30.84
N PRO A 622 10.51 37.05 30.85
CA PRO A 622 9.50 37.96 30.30
C PRO A 622 9.20 37.77 28.80
N GLU A 623 10.10 37.16 28.04
CA GLU A 623 9.95 36.87 26.62
C GLU A 623 9.25 35.53 26.33
N PHE A 624 8.96 34.71 27.34
CA PHE A 624 8.42 33.36 27.15
C PHE A 624 7.14 33.35 26.29
N VAL A 625 7.11 32.46 25.28
CA VAL A 625 5.96 32.23 24.39
C VAL A 625 5.54 30.76 24.36
N LEU A 626 4.28 30.51 24.73
CA LEU A 626 3.59 29.25 24.48
C LEU A 626 2.95 29.27 23.08
N GLN A 627 3.34 28.33 22.23
CA GLN A 627 2.66 28.03 20.97
C GLN A 627 1.47 27.12 21.24
N VAL A 628 0.27 27.51 20.80
CA VAL A 628 -0.96 26.72 20.93
C VAL A 628 -1.49 26.38 19.55
N VAL A 629 -1.56 25.09 19.25
CA VAL A 629 -1.96 24.57 17.94
C VAL A 629 -3.13 23.59 18.05
N GLY A 630 -3.91 23.52 16.98
CA GLY A 630 -5.11 22.71 16.86
C GLY A 630 -6.39 23.53 16.90
N ASN A 631 -7.54 22.84 16.88
CA ASN A 631 -8.84 23.50 16.82
C ASN A 631 -9.30 24.11 18.16
N ILE A 632 -8.49 24.04 19.21
CA ILE A 632 -8.77 24.68 20.52
C ILE A 632 -9.07 26.17 20.40
N ALA A 633 -8.41 26.88 19.48
CA ALA A 633 -8.64 28.31 19.23
C ALA A 633 -10.09 28.61 18.78
N ARG A 634 -10.84 27.61 18.33
CA ARG A 634 -12.26 27.75 17.94
C ARG A 634 -13.23 27.60 19.12
N ALA A 635 -12.74 27.26 20.32
CA ALA A 635 -13.57 27.20 21.52
C ALA A 635 -14.18 28.56 21.84
N LYS A 636 -15.47 28.60 22.17
CA LYS A 636 -16.20 29.86 22.42
C LYS A 636 -15.59 30.59 23.61
N GLU A 637 -15.21 29.83 24.62
CA GLU A 637 -14.61 30.26 25.87
C GLU A 637 -13.24 30.94 25.69
N LEU A 638 -12.58 30.76 24.54
CA LEU A 638 -11.26 31.31 24.23
C LEU A 638 -11.28 32.39 23.14
N ARG A 639 -12.42 32.60 22.47
CA ARG A 639 -12.53 33.45 21.28
C ARG A 639 -12.00 34.87 21.51
N ASP A 640 -12.40 35.46 22.62
CA ASP A 640 -12.11 36.86 22.97
C ASP A 640 -11.01 36.98 24.03
N VAL A 641 -10.42 35.86 24.44
CA VAL A 641 -9.35 35.84 25.45
C VAL A 641 -7.99 35.99 24.76
N ARG A 642 -7.17 36.91 25.24
CA ARG A 642 -5.79 37.08 24.79
C ARG A 642 -4.88 37.11 26.01
N TRP A 643 -3.88 36.24 26.03
CA TRP A 643 -2.86 36.21 27.06
C TRP A 643 -1.52 36.64 26.46
N LYS A 644 -0.81 37.55 27.12
CA LYS A 644 0.56 37.92 26.74
C LYS A 644 1.46 36.70 26.90
N GLY A 645 2.17 36.32 25.83
CA GLY A 645 2.99 35.10 25.82
C GLY A 645 2.25 33.83 25.39
N VAL A 646 1.05 33.93 24.81
CA VAL A 646 0.36 32.80 24.15
C VAL A 646 0.11 33.14 22.68
N ARG A 647 0.54 32.28 21.77
CA ARG A 647 0.33 32.42 20.32
C ARG A 647 -0.51 31.26 19.79
N PHE A 648 -1.66 31.57 19.20
CA PHE A 648 -2.54 30.58 18.58
C PHE A 648 -2.24 30.42 17.10
N HIS A 649 -2.02 29.19 16.65
CA HIS A 649 -1.80 28.85 15.24
C HIS A 649 -3.06 28.33 14.54
N GLY A 650 -4.06 27.88 15.29
CA GLY A 650 -5.21 27.18 14.74
C GLY A 650 -4.83 25.79 14.21
N ILE A 651 -5.56 25.29 13.22
CA ILE A 651 -5.23 24.00 12.57
C ILE A 651 -4.15 24.27 11.53
N VAL A 652 -3.02 23.57 11.65
CA VAL A 652 -1.91 23.60 10.70
C VAL A 652 -1.90 22.33 9.86
N PRO A 653 -1.32 22.35 8.64
CA PRO A 653 -1.21 21.15 7.81
C PRO A 653 -0.23 20.12 8.36
N ASP A 654 0.81 20.57 9.07
CA ASP A 654 1.88 19.73 9.61
C ASP A 654 2.29 20.21 11.01
N LEU A 655 2.41 19.26 11.95
CA LEU A 655 2.83 19.51 13.33
C LEU A 655 4.33 19.32 13.52
N GLU A 656 5.01 18.58 12.64
CA GLU A 656 6.42 18.23 12.80
C GLU A 656 7.33 19.47 12.99
N PRO A 657 7.21 20.55 12.17
CA PRO A 657 8.01 21.76 12.37
C PRO A 657 7.81 22.40 13.74
N LEU A 658 6.57 22.40 14.26
CA LEU A 658 6.25 22.99 15.56
C LEU A 658 6.80 22.15 16.70
N TYR A 659 6.72 20.82 16.61
CA TYR A 659 7.37 19.96 17.59
C TYR A 659 8.88 20.21 17.54
N ASP A 660 9.51 20.15 16.36
CA ASP A 660 10.95 20.28 16.15
C ASP A 660 11.53 21.58 16.72
N GLN A 661 10.89 22.71 16.44
CA GLN A 661 11.32 24.03 16.88
C GLN A 661 11.02 24.33 18.36
N SER A 662 10.30 23.47 19.07
CA SER A 662 9.95 23.68 20.48
C SER A 662 10.96 23.08 21.46
N HIS A 663 11.31 23.83 22.50
CA HIS A 663 12.14 23.34 23.60
C HIS A 663 11.43 22.26 24.42
N CYS A 664 10.15 22.44 24.73
CA CYS A 664 9.35 21.43 25.42
C CYS A 664 7.89 21.42 24.96
N VAL A 665 7.19 20.35 25.31
CA VAL A 665 5.75 20.22 25.15
C VAL A 665 5.10 20.28 26.52
N VAL A 666 4.07 21.12 26.67
CA VAL A 666 3.30 21.18 27.92
C VAL A 666 1.97 20.44 27.76
N ALA A 667 1.59 19.65 28.76
CA ALA A 667 0.32 18.93 28.81
C ALA A 667 -0.45 19.28 30.10
N PRO A 668 -1.00 20.51 30.22
CA PRO A 668 -1.74 20.96 31.40
C PRO A 668 -3.16 20.39 31.44
N ILE A 669 -3.34 19.07 31.47
CA ILE A 669 -4.66 18.42 31.36
C ILE A 669 -5.19 18.08 32.75
N LEU A 670 -6.33 18.65 33.14
CA LEU A 670 -6.89 18.49 34.49
C LEU A 670 -8.00 17.43 34.60
N GLY A 671 -8.42 16.83 33.48
CA GLY A 671 -9.50 15.84 33.44
C GLY A 671 -9.64 15.18 32.07
N GLY A 672 -10.60 14.26 31.96
CA GLY A 672 -10.95 13.51 30.75
C GLY A 672 -10.51 12.05 30.81
N ALA A 673 -11.30 11.15 30.22
CA ALA A 673 -10.98 9.72 30.12
C ALA A 673 -9.94 9.42 29.01
N GLY A 674 -9.47 8.16 28.98
CA GLY A 674 -8.61 7.63 27.92
C GLY A 674 -7.16 8.13 27.93
N MET A 675 -6.35 7.58 27.03
CA MET A 675 -4.97 8.02 26.83
C MET A 675 -4.90 9.37 26.09
N LYS A 676 -3.94 10.21 26.46
CA LYS A 676 -3.74 11.50 25.79
C LYS A 676 -2.78 11.34 24.61
N ILE A 677 -3.33 11.09 23.41
CA ILE A 677 -2.56 10.85 22.18
C ILE A 677 -1.49 11.92 21.93
N LYS A 678 -1.76 13.19 22.25
CA LYS A 678 -0.76 14.28 22.14
C LYS A 678 0.53 14.07 22.94
N VAL A 679 0.46 13.33 24.05
CA VAL A 679 1.65 13.01 24.85
C VAL A 679 2.43 11.91 24.14
N VAL A 680 1.74 10.90 23.57
CA VAL A 680 2.37 9.88 22.73
C VAL A 680 3.01 10.49 21.47
N GLU A 681 2.35 11.44 20.82
CA GLU A 681 2.94 12.23 19.72
C GLU A 681 4.21 12.96 20.19
N ALA A 682 4.17 13.63 21.34
CA ALA A 682 5.36 14.30 21.90
C ALA A 682 6.51 13.33 22.23
N LEU A 683 6.19 12.12 22.72
CA LEU A 683 7.18 11.06 22.93
C LEU A 683 7.79 10.60 21.59
N ALA A 684 6.98 10.48 20.54
CA ALA A 684 7.42 10.08 19.19
C ALA A 684 8.34 11.13 18.52
N HIS A 685 8.14 12.41 18.82
CA HIS A 685 9.07 13.50 18.47
C HIS A 685 10.25 13.63 19.44
N GLY A 686 10.33 12.76 20.46
CA GLY A 686 11.40 12.76 21.44
C GLY A 686 11.55 14.07 22.20
N LYS A 687 10.44 14.74 22.54
CA LYS A 687 10.44 16.05 23.20
C LYS A 687 10.49 15.90 24.72
N ALA A 688 11.12 16.87 25.39
CA ALA A 688 10.92 17.03 26.82
C ALA A 688 9.48 17.47 27.08
N ILE A 689 8.80 16.80 28.01
CA ILE A 689 7.38 17.01 28.29
C ILE A 689 7.22 17.46 29.75
N VAL A 690 6.42 18.50 29.98
CA VAL A 690 5.95 18.87 31.32
C VAL A 690 4.44 18.67 31.38
N ALA A 691 3.98 17.80 32.26
CA ALA A 691 2.62 17.30 32.26
C ALA A 691 1.99 17.32 33.65
N THR A 692 0.67 17.46 33.71
CA THR A 692 -0.11 17.14 34.91
C THR A 692 -0.23 15.63 35.07
N PRO A 693 -0.48 15.09 36.28
CA PRO A 693 -0.62 13.64 36.47
C PRO A 693 -1.69 13.01 35.56
N LYS A 694 -2.82 13.69 35.40
CA LYS A 694 -3.95 13.22 34.58
C LYS A 694 -3.63 13.15 33.08
N ALA A 695 -2.57 13.83 32.62
CA ALA A 695 -2.12 13.69 31.24
C ALA A 695 -1.43 12.33 30.98
N LEU A 696 -1.04 11.60 32.04
CA LEU A 696 -0.27 10.37 31.96
C LEU A 696 -1.09 9.09 32.04
N ASP A 697 -2.42 9.20 32.18
CA ASP A 697 -3.33 8.05 32.23
C ASP A 697 -3.02 7.06 31.09
N GLY A 698 -2.59 5.84 31.47
CA GLY A 698 -2.28 4.74 30.54
C GLY A 698 -0.96 4.83 29.77
N ILE A 699 -0.11 5.83 30.00
CA ILE A 699 1.15 6.04 29.23
C ILE A 699 2.34 5.27 29.84
N GLY A 700 2.34 4.98 31.14
CA GLY A 700 3.46 4.28 31.79
C GLY A 700 4.75 5.10 31.88
N ALA A 701 4.65 6.43 31.78
CA ALA A 701 5.78 7.34 31.94
C ALA A 701 6.18 7.53 33.41
N VAL A 702 7.45 7.88 33.64
CA VAL A 702 8.07 8.05 34.98
C VAL A 702 8.62 9.46 35.08
N ASP A 703 8.29 10.16 36.17
CA ASP A 703 8.76 11.54 36.45
C ASP A 703 10.29 11.56 36.60
N GLY A 704 10.95 12.54 35.97
CA GLY A 704 12.40 12.72 35.99
C GLY A 704 13.18 11.83 35.02
N GLU A 705 12.59 10.75 34.50
CA GLU A 705 13.21 9.86 33.52
C GLU A 705 12.68 10.14 32.10
N HIS A 706 11.36 10.08 31.94
CA HIS A 706 10.71 10.20 30.63
C HIS A 706 10.16 11.61 30.39
N LEU A 707 9.74 12.30 31.45
CA LEU A 707 9.08 13.62 31.44
C LEU A 707 9.11 14.23 32.84
N ARG A 708 8.60 15.47 32.99
CA ARG A 708 8.32 16.07 34.30
C ARG A 708 6.82 16.09 34.63
N VAL A 709 6.48 15.71 35.86
CA VAL A 709 5.12 15.73 36.40
C VAL A 709 4.95 16.81 37.44
N ALA A 710 3.97 17.70 37.25
CA ALA A 710 3.69 18.78 38.18
C ALA A 710 2.18 18.91 38.46
N ARG A 711 1.81 19.10 39.73
CA ARG A 711 0.41 19.13 40.19
C ARG A 711 -0.13 20.54 40.36
N ASP A 712 0.67 21.44 40.92
CA ASP A 712 0.29 22.81 41.21
C ASP A 712 0.97 23.82 40.25
N PRO A 713 0.48 25.07 40.19
CA PRO A 713 0.98 26.03 39.22
C PRO A 713 2.47 26.37 39.37
N ARG A 714 2.99 26.40 40.61
CA ARG A 714 4.39 26.76 40.87
C ARG A 714 5.32 25.63 40.45
N ALA A 715 5.03 24.40 40.87
CA ALA A 715 5.80 23.24 40.42
C ALA A 715 5.79 23.08 38.89
N PHE A 716 4.67 23.40 38.23
CA PHE A 716 4.59 23.35 36.76
C PHE A 716 5.45 24.43 36.11
N ALA A 717 5.42 25.66 36.64
CA ALA A 717 6.26 26.75 36.15
C ALA A 717 7.76 26.44 36.34
N ASP A 718 8.13 25.96 37.52
CA ASP A 718 9.52 25.62 37.87
C ASP A 718 10.04 24.49 36.96
N ALA A 719 9.24 23.45 36.68
CA ALA A 719 9.60 22.38 35.76
C ALA A 719 9.77 22.87 34.31
N VAL A 720 8.93 23.79 33.83
CA VAL A 720 9.11 24.41 32.50
C VAL A 720 10.41 25.21 32.46
N LEU A 721 10.68 26.02 33.49
CA LEU A 721 11.90 26.83 33.57
C LEU A 721 13.17 25.96 33.67
N GLU A 722 13.13 24.86 34.42
CA GLU A 722 14.21 23.86 34.52
C GLU A 722 14.55 23.29 33.14
N VAL A 723 13.54 22.81 32.39
CA VAL A 723 13.72 22.26 31.05
C VAL A 723 14.27 23.30 30.06
N LEU A 724 13.96 24.58 30.24
CA LEU A 724 14.49 25.64 29.37
C LEU A 724 15.94 26.00 29.71
N ARG A 725 16.28 26.06 31.00
CA ARG A 725 17.60 26.49 31.51
C ARG A 725 18.68 25.41 31.41
N ASP A 726 18.34 24.17 31.75
CA ASP A 726 19.29 23.05 31.77
C ASP A 726 19.12 22.21 30.49
N ALA A 727 20.02 22.43 29.54
CA ALA A 727 20.03 21.70 28.28
C ALA A 727 20.34 20.21 28.45
N ASP A 728 21.16 19.83 29.42
CA ASP A 728 21.53 18.43 29.64
C ASP A 728 20.38 17.68 30.31
N HIS A 729 19.70 18.30 31.28
CA HIS A 729 18.47 17.76 31.84
C HIS A 729 17.40 17.56 30.77
N ARG A 730 17.16 18.57 29.93
CA ARG A 730 16.24 18.47 28.79
C ARG A 730 16.61 17.30 27.87
N ARG A 731 17.88 17.18 27.46
CA ARG A 731 18.34 16.07 26.59
C ARG A 731 18.15 14.70 27.23
N ARG A 732 18.33 14.58 28.55
CA ARG A 732 18.05 13.31 29.28
C ARG A 732 16.57 12.94 29.17
N LEU A 733 15.67 13.90 29.40
CA LEU A 733 14.23 13.67 29.23
C LEU A 733 13.86 13.34 27.78
N GLU A 734 14.43 14.05 26.80
CA GLU A 734 14.21 13.78 25.37
C GLU A 734 14.65 12.35 24.99
N LYS A 735 15.78 11.88 25.53
CA LYS A 735 16.25 10.50 25.32
C LYS A 735 15.32 9.48 26.00
N GLY A 736 14.88 9.75 27.23
CA GLY A 736 13.91 8.92 27.95
C GLY A 736 12.59 8.83 27.18
N ALA A 737 12.05 9.96 26.72
CA ALA A 737 10.83 10.03 25.93
C ALA A 737 10.87 9.12 24.69
N ARG A 738 11.99 9.15 23.94
CA ARG A 738 12.21 8.27 22.77
C ARG A 738 12.29 6.81 23.16
N ALA A 739 13.00 6.49 24.24
CA ALA A 739 13.13 5.11 24.72
C ALA A 739 11.76 4.53 25.11
N LEU A 740 10.92 5.32 25.80
CA LEU A 740 9.55 4.95 26.15
C LEU A 740 8.68 4.76 24.90
N HIS A 741 8.75 5.69 23.95
CA HIS A 741 8.03 5.57 22.67
C HIS A 741 8.42 4.28 21.93
N ALA A 742 9.72 4.06 21.71
CA ALA A 742 10.22 2.90 21.00
C ALA A 742 9.76 1.59 21.67
N ARG A 743 9.76 1.54 23.00
CA ARG A 743 9.38 0.37 23.81
C ARG A 743 7.88 0.08 23.79
N ASP A 744 7.03 1.09 23.94
CA ASP A 744 5.61 0.89 24.28
C ASP A 744 4.60 1.52 23.29
N HIS A 745 5.01 2.53 22.51
CA HIS A 745 4.11 3.38 21.72
C HIS A 745 4.54 3.58 20.25
N SER A 746 5.49 2.79 19.76
CA SER A 746 5.85 2.73 18.34
C SER A 746 4.98 1.70 17.61
N PRO A 747 4.79 1.81 16.29
CA PRO A 747 4.11 0.77 15.49
C PRO A 747 4.73 -0.62 15.70
N ALA A 748 6.06 -0.68 15.81
CA ALA A 748 6.78 -1.92 16.09
C ALA A 748 6.44 -2.50 17.47
N ALA A 749 6.36 -1.65 18.51
CA ALA A 749 6.00 -2.08 19.86
C ALA A 749 4.57 -2.62 19.98
N VAL A 750 3.63 -2.06 19.20
CA VAL A 750 2.24 -2.51 19.22
C VAL A 750 1.93 -3.63 18.22
N ALA A 751 2.83 -3.94 17.28
CA ALA A 751 2.60 -4.92 16.23
C ALA A 751 2.14 -6.28 16.79
N THR A 752 2.87 -6.83 17.76
CA THR A 752 2.50 -8.12 18.39
C THR A 752 1.14 -8.05 19.10
N LYS A 753 0.80 -6.90 19.70
CA LYS A 753 -0.51 -6.71 20.35
C LYS A 753 -1.64 -6.69 19.33
N LEU A 754 -1.40 -6.09 18.16
CA LEU A 754 -2.34 -6.11 17.05
C LEU A 754 -2.48 -7.51 16.47
N ASP A 755 -1.39 -8.25 16.31
CA ASP A 755 -1.45 -9.63 15.81
C ASP A 755 -2.30 -10.52 16.71
N GLN A 756 -2.18 -10.39 18.04
CA GLN A 756 -3.06 -11.08 18.99
C GLN A 756 -4.54 -10.72 18.83
N VAL A 757 -4.85 -9.46 18.48
CA VAL A 757 -6.23 -9.03 18.24
C VAL A 757 -6.78 -9.58 16.93
N PHE A 758 -5.91 -9.82 15.95
CA PHE A 758 -6.28 -10.23 14.59
C PHE A 758 -5.71 -11.61 14.22
N GLU A 759 -5.56 -12.49 15.21
CA GLU A 759 -5.21 -13.90 15.04
C GLU A 759 -6.47 -14.70 14.70
N ARG A 760 -6.42 -15.61 13.72
CA ARG A 760 -7.60 -16.38 13.27
C ARG A 760 -7.97 -17.51 14.21
#